data_AF-A0A8T5Y3P4-F1
#
_entry.id   AF-A0A8T5Y3P4-F1
#
_cell.length_a   1.000
_cell.length_b   1.000
_cell.length_c   1.000
_cell.angle_alpha   90.00
_cell.angle_beta   90.00
_cell.angle_gamma   90.00
#
_symmetry.space_group_name_H-M   'P 1'
#
loop_
_entity.id
_entity.type
_entity.pdbx_description
1 polymer ?
#
loop_
_entity_poly.entity_id
_entity_poly.type
_entity_poly.pdbx_seq_one_letter_code
_entity_poly.pdbx_strand_id
1 'polypeptide(L)'
;MKQNADKEIVQSDLATIYLGNLATVDSDLNLPARGERGSELTWFSRHTLFVSHAGKVTRPALGVGDRTVELVVTASYAGYSESKVFAVNVLEEEDLSRPVRAFPVAVTALKGSLPELPSVVVVENDSGAYTVAPVTWQAVTATQLSQGAITVKGAVAGSEIVATARITFTDSEPPRADTSKQINYFLPDQVVLAPDTPFARARDRVLEYLLGVNDDQMLYSFRVAAGLDTLGAPSMTGWDAPQGNLRGHTTGHYLSALALAWATSGNIRIKDKLDYMLSELKTCQAAMTDKYASGFLSAYSEEQFDKLEEYTTYPTIWAPYYTLHKILAGLRDCYQLAGNQDALDIYIGLGDWVDNRLSRLPKPQREKMWSLYIAGEFGGMNEVMTDLYTITGNKKYLRTARLFDNIKLFLPMEQKYDTLGTLHANQHIPQVIGAIKLFAATGDKKYYDIANNFWQLVTSAHIYSIGGTGETEMFRQPDCIGRLLTQKTAETCASYNLLKLTRELYAYKPDAKYMEYYERAMYNHILASGDPGGPTAGSTYFMPLAPGSRKSFDTTENTCCHGTGLENHFKYHESIYAWNEDNLFVNMYVPSQVDWGQKGVKIQLASGEGEGQFELRVSGKGLFALRLRKPGWSQGVAIEIDGRPVNPPLIDGYFTLEREWHDNTVTIAISYSLHSEPSPDVPELASLLYGPYVLAALDAGEEMLTIATKGQPLEATFERVGELAFRYRGIDFVPLALINREPYHVYFRITWDV
;
A
#
# COMPACT_ATOMS: atom_id res chain seq x y z
N MET A 1 7.52 48.52 -2.98
CA MET A 1 8.29 47.74 -1.99
C MET A 1 7.42 47.27 -0.83
N LYS A 2 6.79 48.15 -0.04
CA LYS A 2 5.96 47.75 1.12
C LYS A 2 4.76 46.85 0.76
N GLN A 3 4.03 47.19 -0.30
CA GLN A 3 2.89 46.40 -0.78
C GLN A 3 3.26 44.99 -1.31
N ASN A 4 4.53 44.79 -1.74
CA ASN A 4 5.01 43.45 -2.10
C ASN A 4 5.31 42.62 -0.86
N ALA A 5 5.86 43.24 0.19
CA ALA A 5 6.11 42.56 1.46
C ALA A 5 4.81 42.14 2.17
N ASP A 6 3.78 43.00 2.16
CA ASP A 6 2.46 42.68 2.74
C ASP A 6 1.78 41.54 1.97
N LYS A 7 1.90 41.55 0.63
CA LYS A 7 1.45 40.45 -0.24
C LYS A 7 2.18 39.14 0.04
N GLU A 8 3.51 39.18 0.17
CA GLU A 8 4.32 38.00 0.50
C GLU A 8 3.93 37.40 1.84
N ILE A 9 3.60 38.22 2.85
CA ILE A 9 3.11 37.74 4.15
C ILE A 9 1.78 36.99 3.99
N VAL A 10 0.80 37.60 3.31
CA VAL A 10 -0.52 36.99 3.09
C VAL A 10 -0.41 35.68 2.29
N GLN A 11 0.37 35.68 1.22
CA GLN A 11 0.55 34.49 0.37
C GLN A 11 1.29 33.37 1.09
N SER A 12 2.31 33.72 1.87
CA SER A 12 3.02 32.77 2.73
C SER A 12 2.07 32.15 3.77
N ASP A 13 1.27 32.97 4.45
CA ASP A 13 0.32 32.48 5.47
C ASP A 13 -0.76 31.59 4.85
N LEU A 14 -1.30 31.93 3.67
CA LEU A 14 -2.26 31.07 2.97
C LEU A 14 -1.64 29.75 2.51
N ALA A 15 -0.37 29.76 2.11
CA ALA A 15 0.35 28.57 1.70
C ALA A 15 0.59 27.59 2.85
N THR A 16 0.79 28.09 4.09
CA THR A 16 1.08 27.23 5.25
C THR A 16 -0.14 26.65 5.95
N ILE A 17 -1.36 27.15 5.69
CA ILE A 17 -2.58 26.60 6.30
C ILE A 17 -2.80 25.15 5.89
N TYR A 18 -2.81 24.27 6.90
CA TYR A 18 -3.10 22.84 6.81
C TYR A 18 -4.26 22.49 7.76
N LEU A 19 -5.33 21.88 7.23
CA LEU A 19 -6.56 21.56 7.97
C LEU A 19 -6.76 20.06 8.24
N GLY A 20 -5.78 19.20 7.92
CA GLY A 20 -5.96 17.76 7.90
C GLY A 20 -6.34 17.22 6.51
N ASN A 21 -6.75 15.95 6.47
CA ASN A 21 -7.23 15.22 5.31
C ASN A 21 -8.67 15.63 5.10
N LEU A 22 -8.85 16.53 4.14
CA LEU A 22 -10.16 17.05 3.79
C LEU A 22 -10.98 16.09 2.91
N ALA A 23 -10.46 14.91 2.56
CA ALA A 23 -11.18 13.94 1.76
C ALA A 23 -12.14 13.06 2.58
N THR A 24 -11.96 12.96 3.90
CA THR A 24 -12.65 12.00 4.78
C THR A 24 -13.06 12.63 6.11
N VAL A 25 -13.65 13.84 6.08
CA VAL A 25 -13.94 14.60 7.31
C VAL A 25 -15.19 14.06 8.00
N ASP A 26 -15.03 13.56 9.22
CA ASP A 26 -16.12 13.10 10.09
C ASP A 26 -16.18 13.86 11.44
N SER A 27 -15.25 14.80 11.66
CA SER A 27 -15.11 15.58 12.90
C SER A 27 -14.91 17.07 12.62
N ASP A 28 -15.14 17.91 13.64
CA ASP A 28 -14.95 19.36 13.56
C ASP A 28 -13.53 19.74 13.10
N LEU A 29 -13.44 20.71 12.19
CA LEU A 29 -12.19 21.27 11.69
C LEU A 29 -11.66 22.36 12.64
N ASN A 30 -10.35 22.33 12.90
CA ASN A 30 -9.70 23.41 13.62
C ASN A 30 -9.30 24.54 12.65
N LEU A 31 -10.02 25.66 12.71
CA LEU A 31 -9.81 26.80 11.81
C LEU A 31 -8.98 27.90 12.50
N PRO A 32 -7.71 28.13 12.09
CA PRO A 32 -6.87 29.14 12.73
C PRO A 32 -7.38 30.56 12.47
N ALA A 33 -7.39 31.41 13.49
CA ALA A 33 -7.77 32.82 13.35
C ALA A 33 -6.61 33.74 12.90
N ARG A 34 -5.37 33.24 12.92
CA ARG A 34 -4.17 33.99 12.53
C ARG A 34 -3.19 33.11 11.75
N GLY A 35 -2.56 33.69 10.74
CA GLY A 35 -1.44 33.11 10.01
C GLY A 35 -0.13 33.25 10.78
N GLU A 36 0.86 32.43 10.44
CA GLU A 36 2.15 32.35 11.14
C GLU A 36 2.95 33.65 11.09
N ARG A 37 2.79 34.43 10.02
CA ARG A 37 3.43 35.74 9.79
C ARG A 37 2.53 36.92 10.17
N GLY A 38 1.39 36.64 10.81
CA GLY A 38 0.55 37.63 11.45
C GLY A 38 -0.66 38.09 10.64
N SER A 39 -0.97 37.48 9.49
CA SER A 39 -2.23 37.76 8.79
C SER A 39 -3.43 37.37 9.66
N GLU A 40 -4.49 38.18 9.65
CA GLU A 40 -5.77 37.80 10.24
C GLU A 40 -6.52 36.87 9.28
N LEU A 41 -6.99 35.73 9.77
CA LEU A 41 -7.68 34.71 8.96
C LEU A 41 -9.17 34.72 9.27
N THR A 42 -9.98 34.88 8.24
CA THR A 42 -11.45 34.83 8.33
C THR A 42 -11.98 33.70 7.47
N TRP A 43 -12.89 32.91 8.03
CA TRP A 43 -13.38 31.67 7.42
C TRP A 43 -14.83 31.78 6.99
N PHE A 44 -15.11 31.25 5.80
CA PHE A 44 -16.44 31.24 5.20
C PHE A 44 -16.76 29.89 4.59
N SER A 45 -17.88 29.30 4.97
CA SER A 45 -18.36 28.04 4.38
C SER A 45 -19.53 28.31 3.46
N ARG A 46 -19.47 27.77 2.24
CA ARG A 46 -20.58 27.85 1.28
C ARG A 46 -21.78 26.96 1.67
N HIS A 47 -21.55 25.93 2.48
CA HIS A 47 -22.59 25.00 2.92
C HIS A 47 -22.53 24.79 4.44
N THR A 48 -23.09 25.74 5.17
CA THR A 48 -23.12 25.75 6.66
C THR A 48 -23.92 24.61 7.28
N LEU A 49 -24.74 23.91 6.48
CA LEU A 49 -25.43 22.69 6.90
C LEU A 49 -24.47 21.54 7.22
N PHE A 50 -23.30 21.51 6.58
CA PHE A 50 -22.34 20.41 6.70
C PHE A 50 -21.02 20.86 7.33
N VAL A 51 -20.55 22.09 7.04
CA VAL A 51 -19.38 22.68 7.71
C VAL A 51 -19.70 24.13 8.06
N SER A 52 -19.68 24.51 9.33
CA SER A 52 -19.92 25.88 9.76
C SER A 52 -18.71 26.81 9.53
N HIS A 53 -18.92 28.13 9.63
CA HIS A 53 -17.84 29.12 9.61
C HIS A 53 -16.78 28.92 10.71
N ALA A 54 -17.15 28.23 11.80
CA ALA A 54 -16.27 27.94 12.91
C ALA A 54 -15.62 26.54 12.81
N GLY A 55 -15.82 25.84 11.70
CA GLY A 55 -15.26 24.50 11.48
C GLY A 55 -16.11 23.37 12.04
N LYS A 56 -17.23 23.64 12.74
CA LYS A 56 -18.16 22.59 13.18
C LYS A 56 -18.68 21.77 11.99
N VAL A 57 -18.52 20.46 12.03
CA VAL A 57 -18.94 19.51 11.00
C VAL A 57 -20.25 18.84 11.39
N THR A 58 -21.15 18.67 10.42
CA THR A 58 -22.40 17.92 10.54
C THR A 58 -22.46 16.94 9.38
N ARG A 59 -22.43 15.65 9.70
CA ARG A 59 -22.37 14.57 8.71
C ARG A 59 -23.72 14.44 7.98
N PRO A 60 -23.75 14.22 6.65
CA PRO A 60 -24.97 13.86 5.93
C PRO A 60 -25.57 12.58 6.49
N ALA A 61 -26.90 12.49 6.57
CA ALA A 61 -27.57 11.26 7.01
C ALA A 61 -27.31 10.09 6.04
N LEU A 62 -27.36 8.85 6.54
CA LEU A 62 -27.20 7.64 5.73
C LEU A 62 -28.17 7.58 4.52
N GLY A 63 -27.66 7.20 3.35
CA GLY A 63 -28.34 7.21 2.04
C GLY A 63 -28.25 8.53 1.26
N VAL A 64 -27.70 9.60 1.84
CA VAL A 64 -27.50 10.91 1.19
C VAL A 64 -26.20 10.94 0.40
N GLY A 65 -25.21 10.14 0.80
CA GLY A 65 -23.83 10.14 0.35
C GLY A 65 -23.02 11.30 0.94
N ASP A 66 -21.71 11.20 0.83
CA ASP A 66 -20.77 12.23 1.27
C ASP A 66 -21.09 13.60 0.65
N ARG A 67 -20.68 14.68 1.32
CA ARG A 67 -20.90 16.05 0.86
C ARG A 67 -19.62 16.85 0.86
N THR A 68 -19.21 17.27 -0.34
CA THR A 68 -18.10 18.22 -0.49
C THR A 68 -18.58 19.65 -0.26
N VAL A 69 -17.87 20.36 0.62
CA VAL A 69 -18.14 21.74 1.04
C VAL A 69 -16.94 22.60 0.73
N GLU A 70 -17.14 23.68 -0.01
CA GLU A 70 -16.11 24.68 -0.22
C GLU A 70 -16.00 25.60 1.01
N LEU A 71 -14.86 25.48 1.70
CA LEU A 71 -14.48 26.29 2.83
C LEU A 71 -13.41 27.30 2.39
N VAL A 72 -13.74 28.58 2.45
CA VAL A 72 -12.88 29.68 2.00
C VAL A 72 -12.23 30.33 3.21
N VAL A 73 -10.92 30.48 3.19
CA VAL A 73 -10.19 31.36 4.11
C VAL A 73 -9.79 32.63 3.39
N THR A 74 -9.93 33.78 4.04
CA THR A 74 -9.39 35.06 3.60
C THR A 74 -8.36 35.53 4.60
N ALA A 75 -7.12 35.65 4.16
CA ALA A 75 -6.02 36.19 4.94
C ALA A 75 -5.89 37.69 4.66
N SER A 76 -5.76 38.50 5.71
CA SER A 76 -5.63 39.95 5.62
C SER A 76 -4.44 40.46 6.44
N TYR A 77 -3.57 41.26 5.84
CA TYR A 77 -2.44 41.90 6.53
C TYR A 77 -2.21 43.31 5.97
N ALA A 78 -2.16 44.30 6.86
CA ALA A 78 -1.86 45.71 6.54
C ALA A 78 -2.65 46.31 5.36
N GLY A 79 -3.89 45.85 5.12
CA GLY A 79 -4.77 46.33 4.04
C GLY A 79 -4.68 45.56 2.72
N TYR A 80 -3.82 44.53 2.63
CA TYR A 80 -3.84 43.54 1.55
C TYR A 80 -4.60 42.28 2.01
N SER A 81 -5.40 41.70 1.12
CA SER A 81 -6.14 40.46 1.41
C SER A 81 -6.17 39.54 0.19
N GLU A 82 -6.12 38.23 0.44
CA GLU A 82 -6.23 37.18 -0.56
C GLU A 82 -6.98 35.98 0.05
N SER A 83 -7.57 35.13 -0.80
CA SER A 83 -8.37 33.99 -0.34
C SER A 83 -7.88 32.66 -0.91
N LYS A 84 -8.01 31.60 -0.14
CA LYS A 84 -7.77 30.20 -0.54
C LYS A 84 -9.03 29.38 -0.28
N VAL A 85 -9.37 28.49 -1.21
CA VAL A 85 -10.52 27.58 -1.10
C VAL A 85 -10.03 26.18 -0.76
N PHE A 86 -10.67 25.56 0.22
CA PHE A 86 -10.49 24.18 0.63
C PHE A 86 -11.75 23.40 0.28
N ALA A 87 -11.61 22.28 -0.44
CA ALA A 87 -12.73 21.35 -0.67
C ALA A 87 -12.77 20.32 0.47
N VAL A 88 -13.80 20.42 1.32
CA VAL A 88 -13.99 19.59 2.51
C VAL A 88 -15.06 18.53 2.22
N ASN A 89 -14.66 17.28 2.02
CA ASN A 89 -15.58 16.16 1.87
C ASN A 89 -15.99 15.62 3.25
N VAL A 90 -17.22 15.93 3.64
CA VAL A 90 -17.83 15.44 4.88
C VAL A 90 -18.42 14.07 4.64
N LEU A 91 -17.95 13.08 5.40
CA LEU A 91 -18.41 11.70 5.33
C LEU A 91 -19.85 11.60 5.80
N GLU A 92 -20.65 10.86 5.05
CA GLU A 92 -21.97 10.39 5.47
C GLU A 92 -21.92 9.71 6.85
N GLU A 93 -23.01 9.80 7.63
CA GLU A 93 -23.19 9.06 8.87
C GLU A 93 -23.01 7.55 8.67
N GLU A 94 -22.46 6.87 9.68
CA GLU A 94 -22.22 5.44 9.59
C GLU A 94 -23.52 4.64 9.40
N ASP A 95 -23.42 3.52 8.71
CA ASP A 95 -24.49 2.54 8.64
C ASP A 95 -24.77 2.00 10.05
N LEU A 96 -25.88 2.44 10.66
CA LEU A 96 -26.37 1.99 11.96
C LEU A 96 -27.06 0.61 11.87
N SER A 97 -26.79 -0.16 10.82
CA SER A 97 -27.29 -1.52 10.64
C SER A 97 -27.05 -2.33 11.90
N ARG A 98 -28.14 -2.88 12.44
CA ARG A 98 -28.11 -3.49 13.77
C ARG A 98 -27.51 -4.88 13.63
N PRO A 99 -26.59 -5.28 14.54
CA PRO A 99 -26.18 -6.67 14.63
C PRO A 99 -27.43 -7.55 14.80
N VAL A 100 -27.59 -8.56 13.94
CA VAL A 100 -28.68 -9.55 14.03
C VAL A 100 -28.18 -10.93 14.44
N ARG A 101 -26.90 -11.22 14.18
CA ARG A 101 -26.27 -12.50 14.51
C ARG A 101 -24.80 -12.30 14.86
N ALA A 102 -24.30 -12.99 15.89
CA ALA A 102 -22.88 -13.08 16.19
C ALA A 102 -22.34 -14.46 15.84
N PHE A 103 -21.10 -14.52 15.35
CA PHE A 103 -20.44 -15.77 14.99
C PHE A 103 -19.61 -16.32 16.14
N PRO A 104 -19.58 -17.65 16.31
CA PRO A 104 -18.82 -18.28 17.38
C PRO A 104 -17.31 -18.11 17.17
N VAL A 105 -16.58 -17.94 18.26
CA VAL A 105 -15.11 -17.93 18.25
C VAL A 105 -14.58 -19.26 18.75
N ALA A 106 -13.52 -19.77 18.12
CA ALA A 106 -12.76 -20.93 18.62
C ALA A 106 -11.44 -20.45 19.21
N VAL A 107 -11.13 -20.89 20.44
CA VAL A 107 -9.88 -20.53 21.14
C VAL A 107 -9.23 -21.80 21.66
N THR A 108 -7.90 -21.87 21.56
CA THR A 108 -7.10 -22.93 22.17
C THR A 108 -6.27 -22.34 23.30
N ALA A 109 -6.23 -23.03 24.44
CA ALA A 109 -5.43 -22.63 25.60
C ALA A 109 -4.76 -23.86 26.23
N LEU A 110 -3.65 -23.66 26.95
CA LEU A 110 -3.04 -24.73 27.72
C LEU A 110 -3.89 -25.06 28.95
N LYS A 111 -3.97 -26.34 29.32
CA LYS A 111 -4.60 -26.74 30.59
C LYS A 111 -3.94 -26.01 31.76
N GLY A 112 -4.76 -25.45 32.63
CA GLY A 112 -4.31 -24.64 33.78
C GLY A 112 -3.99 -23.17 33.47
N SER A 113 -4.03 -22.75 32.21
CA SER A 113 -3.85 -21.34 31.82
C SER A 113 -5.19 -20.68 31.48
N LEU A 114 -5.34 -19.40 31.84
CA LEU A 114 -6.50 -18.62 31.41
C LEU A 114 -6.47 -18.44 29.89
N PRO A 115 -7.59 -18.70 29.19
CA PRO A 115 -7.66 -18.48 27.74
C PRO A 115 -7.68 -16.99 27.41
N GLU A 116 -7.02 -16.63 26.31
CA GLU A 116 -7.05 -15.28 25.77
C GLU A 116 -8.25 -15.15 24.82
N LEU A 117 -9.36 -14.63 25.34
CA LEU A 117 -10.56 -14.37 24.54
C LEU A 117 -10.44 -13.04 23.79
N PRO A 118 -10.91 -12.94 22.53
CA PRO A 118 -10.85 -11.69 21.78
C PRO A 118 -11.79 -10.64 22.37
N SER A 119 -11.44 -9.37 22.28
CA SER A 119 -12.28 -8.25 22.74
C SER A 119 -13.41 -7.90 21.77
N VAL A 120 -13.45 -8.54 20.60
CA VAL A 120 -14.49 -8.37 19.58
C VAL A 120 -14.96 -9.72 19.04
N VAL A 121 -16.11 -9.74 18.38
CA VAL A 121 -16.61 -10.86 17.57
C VAL A 121 -17.09 -10.36 16.21
N VAL A 122 -17.08 -11.23 15.21
CA VAL A 122 -17.76 -10.96 13.94
C VAL A 122 -19.27 -11.01 14.17
N VAL A 123 -19.97 -10.03 13.61
CA VAL A 123 -21.42 -9.98 13.56
C VAL A 123 -21.90 -9.81 12.12
N GLU A 124 -23.05 -10.37 11.81
CA GLU A 124 -23.82 -10.04 10.62
C GLU A 124 -24.87 -9.00 11.01
N ASN A 125 -24.97 -7.97 10.18
CA ASN A 125 -25.93 -6.89 10.36
C ASN A 125 -27.21 -7.18 9.57
N ASP A 126 -28.29 -6.44 9.84
CA ASP A 126 -29.57 -6.58 9.13
C ASP A 126 -29.49 -6.30 7.62
N SER A 127 -28.44 -5.62 7.16
CA SER A 127 -28.09 -5.45 5.73
C SER A 127 -27.48 -6.70 5.07
N GLY A 128 -27.10 -7.72 5.87
CA GLY A 128 -26.35 -8.89 5.41
C GLY A 128 -24.83 -8.69 5.36
N ALA A 129 -24.33 -7.48 5.63
CA ALA A 129 -22.90 -7.20 5.73
C ALA A 129 -22.30 -7.76 7.04
N TYR A 130 -21.02 -8.13 6.99
CA TYR A 130 -20.27 -8.52 8.19
C TYR A 130 -19.52 -7.32 8.77
N THR A 131 -19.57 -7.16 10.09
CA THR A 131 -18.78 -6.18 10.84
C THR A 131 -18.19 -6.80 12.11
N VAL A 132 -17.44 -6.01 12.88
CA VAL A 132 -16.93 -6.42 14.20
C VAL A 132 -17.61 -5.64 15.31
N ALA A 133 -18.04 -6.34 16.36
CA ALA A 133 -18.66 -5.74 17.53
C ALA A 133 -17.87 -6.07 18.81
N PRO A 134 -17.70 -5.12 19.75
CA PRO A 134 -17.10 -5.39 21.04
C PRO A 134 -17.89 -6.44 21.83
N VAL A 135 -17.19 -7.30 22.56
CA VAL A 135 -17.82 -8.37 23.37
C VAL A 135 -17.26 -8.36 24.79
N THR A 136 -18.14 -8.60 25.76
CA THR A 136 -17.74 -8.86 27.15
C THR A 136 -18.04 -10.31 27.49
N TRP A 137 -17.00 -11.12 27.67
CA TRP A 137 -17.12 -12.54 27.97
C TRP A 137 -17.39 -12.81 29.46
N GLN A 138 -18.16 -13.86 29.73
CA GLN A 138 -18.25 -14.42 31.07
C GLN A 138 -16.87 -14.95 31.52
N ALA A 139 -16.58 -14.80 32.81
CA ALA A 139 -15.30 -15.23 33.38
C ALA A 139 -15.14 -16.77 33.31
N VAL A 140 -13.95 -17.22 32.92
CA VAL A 140 -13.56 -18.63 33.01
C VAL A 140 -13.04 -18.93 34.41
N THR A 141 -13.64 -19.91 35.08
CA THR A 141 -13.26 -20.30 36.45
C THR A 141 -12.08 -21.26 36.47
N ALA A 142 -11.34 -21.32 37.58
CA ALA A 142 -10.22 -22.23 37.76
C ALA A 142 -10.60 -23.71 37.53
N THR A 143 -11.82 -24.11 37.92
CA THR A 143 -12.33 -25.48 37.73
C THR A 143 -12.58 -25.85 36.26
N GLN A 144 -12.67 -24.86 35.37
CA GLN A 144 -12.87 -25.07 33.95
C GLN A 144 -11.56 -25.23 33.18
N LEU A 145 -10.43 -24.79 33.75
CA LEU A 145 -9.12 -24.81 33.07
C LEU A 145 -8.52 -26.21 32.89
N SER A 146 -9.05 -27.21 33.58
CA SER A 146 -8.64 -28.62 33.47
C SER A 146 -9.59 -29.46 32.62
N GLN A 147 -10.70 -28.89 32.15
CA GLN A 147 -11.67 -29.59 31.30
C GLN A 147 -11.13 -29.72 29.87
N GLY A 148 -11.65 -30.68 29.09
CA GLY A 148 -11.21 -30.83 27.70
C GLY A 148 -11.62 -29.67 26.79
N ALA A 149 -12.87 -29.24 26.87
CA ALA A 149 -13.37 -28.06 26.19
C ALA A 149 -14.57 -27.47 26.94
N ILE A 150 -14.73 -26.15 26.87
CA ILE A 150 -15.87 -25.42 27.44
C ILE A 150 -16.47 -24.48 26.40
N THR A 151 -17.68 -24.02 26.65
CA THR A 151 -18.30 -22.92 25.91
C THR A 151 -18.64 -21.79 26.87
N VAL A 152 -18.19 -20.58 26.53
CA VAL A 152 -18.41 -19.37 27.31
C VAL A 152 -19.30 -18.43 26.51
N LYS A 153 -20.24 -17.78 27.18
CA LYS A 153 -21.13 -16.78 26.57
C LYS A 153 -20.53 -15.38 26.75
N GLY A 154 -20.75 -14.51 25.77
CA GLY A 154 -20.36 -13.11 25.82
C GLY A 154 -21.50 -12.20 25.41
N ALA A 155 -21.62 -11.05 26.05
CA ALA A 155 -22.58 -10.03 25.67
C ALA A 155 -21.97 -9.14 24.58
N VAL A 156 -22.64 -9.03 23.43
CA VAL A 156 -22.23 -8.14 22.34
C VAL A 156 -22.70 -6.72 22.66
N ALA A 157 -21.77 -5.76 22.68
CA ALA A 157 -22.04 -4.40 23.10
C ALA A 157 -23.12 -3.74 22.21
N GLY A 158 -24.07 -3.04 22.85
CA GLY A 158 -25.15 -2.34 22.15
C GLY A 158 -26.25 -3.23 21.57
N SER A 159 -26.32 -4.52 21.93
CA SER A 159 -27.33 -5.45 21.42
C SER A 159 -27.79 -6.48 22.46
N GLU A 160 -28.87 -7.21 22.17
CA GLU A 160 -29.32 -8.37 22.96
C GLU A 160 -28.61 -9.69 22.55
N ILE A 161 -27.68 -9.62 21.61
CA ILE A 161 -27.02 -10.81 21.06
C ILE A 161 -26.03 -11.39 22.06
N VAL A 162 -26.09 -12.72 22.20
CA VAL A 162 -25.15 -13.50 22.99
C VAL A 162 -24.18 -14.21 22.05
N ALA A 163 -22.93 -13.77 22.06
CA ALA A 163 -21.83 -14.46 21.39
C ALA A 163 -21.39 -15.71 22.17
N THR A 164 -20.75 -16.65 21.48
CA THR A 164 -20.21 -17.87 22.10
C THR A 164 -18.76 -18.10 21.72
N ALA A 165 -17.92 -18.42 22.71
CA ALA A 165 -16.55 -18.85 22.50
C ALA A 165 -16.41 -20.32 22.92
N ARG A 166 -15.97 -21.19 22.00
CA ARG A 166 -15.57 -22.56 22.31
C ARG A 166 -14.08 -22.56 22.64
N ILE A 167 -13.75 -22.85 23.89
CA ILE A 167 -12.37 -22.95 24.35
C ILE A 167 -11.99 -24.42 24.43
N THR A 168 -10.90 -24.81 23.78
CA THR A 168 -10.33 -26.17 23.85
C THR A 168 -9.05 -26.10 24.65
N PHE A 169 -8.95 -26.88 25.73
CA PHE A 169 -7.73 -26.92 26.55
C PHE A 169 -6.84 -28.09 26.16
N THR A 170 -5.61 -27.80 25.79
CA THR A 170 -4.62 -28.78 25.33
C THR A 170 -3.50 -28.96 26.35
N ASP A 171 -2.87 -30.14 26.34
CA ASP A 171 -1.73 -30.43 27.21
C ASP A 171 -0.43 -29.77 26.72
N SER A 172 -0.38 -29.38 25.44
CA SER A 172 0.77 -28.73 24.81
C SER A 172 0.32 -27.62 23.87
N GLU A 173 1.25 -26.73 23.51
CA GLU A 173 0.99 -25.71 22.49
C GLU A 173 0.66 -26.37 21.14
N PRO A 174 -0.12 -25.71 20.27
CA PRO A 174 -0.32 -26.17 18.90
C PRO A 174 1.03 -26.36 18.19
N PRO A 175 1.16 -27.39 17.34
CA PRO A 175 2.38 -27.60 16.58
C PRO A 175 2.66 -26.36 15.71
N ARG A 176 3.93 -25.97 15.62
CA ARG A 176 4.36 -24.90 14.72
C ARG A 176 4.31 -25.42 13.28
N ALA A 177 3.76 -24.61 12.39
CA ALA A 177 3.74 -24.91 10.97
C ALA A 177 5.12 -24.75 10.36
N ASP A 178 5.36 -25.45 9.25
CA ASP A 178 6.57 -25.28 8.45
C ASP A 178 6.61 -23.87 7.85
N THR A 179 7.70 -23.16 8.10
CA THR A 179 7.94 -21.79 7.63
C THR A 179 8.92 -21.76 6.46
N SER A 180 9.25 -22.90 5.86
CA SER A 180 10.10 -23.00 4.69
C SER A 180 9.40 -22.38 3.48
N LYS A 181 10.07 -21.42 2.84
CA LYS A 181 9.61 -20.88 1.54
C LYS A 181 9.91 -21.91 0.45
N GLN A 182 8.95 -22.10 -0.47
CA GLN A 182 9.09 -23.02 -1.60
C GLN A 182 9.92 -22.42 -2.74
N ILE A 183 10.02 -21.09 -2.79
CA ILE A 183 10.84 -20.34 -3.73
C ILE A 183 11.59 -19.21 -3.02
N ASN A 184 12.70 -18.83 -3.63
CA ASN A 184 13.50 -17.67 -3.32
C ASN A 184 13.36 -16.64 -4.45
N TYR A 185 13.68 -15.40 -4.12
CA TYR A 185 13.83 -14.32 -5.10
C TYR A 185 15.30 -14.02 -5.31
N PHE A 186 15.61 -13.44 -6.47
CA PHE A 186 16.93 -12.87 -6.73
C PHE A 186 17.11 -11.55 -5.98
N LEU A 187 18.36 -11.26 -5.63
CA LEU A 187 18.75 -9.98 -5.06
C LEU A 187 18.65 -8.86 -6.12
N PRO A 188 18.52 -7.58 -5.70
CA PRO A 188 18.33 -6.48 -6.64
C PRO A 188 19.41 -6.30 -7.70
N ASP A 189 20.66 -6.63 -7.37
CA ASP A 189 21.82 -6.53 -8.25
C ASP A 189 21.94 -7.72 -9.23
N GLN A 190 21.17 -8.78 -9.02
CA GLN A 190 21.19 -9.99 -9.86
C GLN A 190 20.22 -9.92 -11.05
N VAL A 191 19.20 -9.05 -10.99
CA VAL A 191 18.20 -8.89 -12.07
C VAL A 191 18.31 -7.50 -12.67
N VAL A 192 18.78 -7.43 -13.92
CA VAL A 192 18.99 -6.18 -14.65
C VAL A 192 17.87 -6.01 -15.68
N LEU A 193 17.09 -4.94 -15.54
CA LEU A 193 16.10 -4.56 -16.56
C LEU A 193 16.82 -4.18 -17.87
N ALA A 194 16.26 -4.59 -19.00
CA ALA A 194 16.76 -4.11 -20.29
C ALA A 194 16.54 -2.58 -20.39
N PRO A 195 17.49 -1.85 -21.00
CA PRO A 195 17.37 -0.40 -21.18
C PRO A 195 16.15 -0.05 -22.04
N ASP A 196 15.70 1.20 -21.96
CA ASP A 196 14.62 1.80 -22.76
C ASP A 196 13.22 1.19 -22.61
N THR A 197 13.07 0.11 -21.83
CA THR A 197 11.76 -0.40 -21.42
C THR A 197 11.01 0.65 -20.59
N PRO A 198 9.66 0.66 -20.60
CA PRO A 198 8.87 1.56 -19.75
C PRO A 198 9.27 1.49 -18.26
N PHE A 199 9.60 0.28 -17.78
CA PHE A 199 10.05 0.03 -16.42
C PHE A 199 11.42 0.65 -16.12
N ALA A 200 12.41 0.45 -17.00
CA ALA A 200 13.73 1.06 -16.85
C ALA A 200 13.64 2.59 -16.91
N ARG A 201 12.87 3.15 -17.84
CA ARG A 201 12.65 4.60 -17.93
C ARG A 201 11.94 5.18 -16.70
N ALA A 202 11.04 4.43 -16.07
CA ALA A 202 10.41 4.85 -14.81
C ALA A 202 11.40 4.83 -13.65
N ARG A 203 12.21 3.76 -13.53
CA ARG A 203 13.30 3.67 -12.53
C ARG A 203 14.29 4.83 -12.68
N ASP A 204 14.75 5.08 -13.90
CA ASP A 204 15.83 6.02 -14.19
C ASP A 204 15.40 7.48 -13.92
N ARG A 205 14.14 7.83 -14.18
CA ARG A 205 13.56 9.14 -13.79
C ARG A 205 13.63 9.37 -12.28
N VAL A 206 13.29 8.37 -11.48
CA VAL A 206 13.35 8.50 -10.01
C VAL A 206 14.79 8.49 -9.52
N LEU A 207 15.68 7.69 -10.12
CA LEU A 207 17.11 7.75 -9.82
C LEU A 207 17.67 9.17 -10.05
N GLU A 208 17.33 9.80 -11.17
CA GLU A 208 17.74 11.17 -11.47
C GLU A 208 17.17 12.17 -10.48
N TYR A 209 15.90 12.02 -10.09
CA TYR A 209 15.29 12.85 -9.02
C TYR A 209 16.09 12.72 -7.72
N LEU A 210 16.33 11.50 -7.23
CA LEU A 210 17.05 11.27 -5.97
C LEU A 210 18.44 11.90 -5.99
N LEU A 211 19.15 11.87 -7.13
CA LEU A 211 20.46 12.52 -7.27
C LEU A 211 20.42 14.05 -7.12
N GLY A 212 19.26 14.67 -7.36
CA GLY A 212 19.02 16.11 -7.24
C GLY A 212 18.43 16.57 -5.91
N VAL A 213 17.96 15.65 -5.05
CA VAL A 213 17.36 15.99 -3.75
C VAL A 213 18.39 16.62 -2.80
N ASN A 214 17.98 17.67 -2.09
CA ASN A 214 18.75 18.27 -1.00
C ASN A 214 18.62 17.41 0.28
N ASP A 215 19.70 16.75 0.69
CA ASP A 215 19.69 15.85 1.86
C ASP A 215 19.50 16.62 3.19
N ASP A 216 20.04 17.82 3.31
CA ASP A 216 19.84 18.65 4.51
C ASP A 216 18.37 19.08 4.66
N GLN A 217 17.63 19.24 3.55
CA GLN A 217 16.18 19.49 3.60
C GLN A 217 15.44 18.27 4.18
N MET A 218 15.83 17.05 3.79
CA MET A 218 15.27 15.81 4.36
C MET A 218 15.61 15.61 5.84
N LEU A 219 16.69 16.25 6.33
CA LEU A 219 17.10 16.23 7.74
C LEU A 219 16.55 17.40 8.56
N TYR A 220 15.92 18.39 7.92
CA TYR A 220 15.52 19.65 8.54
C TYR A 220 14.75 19.44 9.86
N SER A 221 13.65 18.69 9.81
CA SER A 221 12.77 18.51 10.97
C SER A 221 13.40 17.64 12.07
N PHE A 222 14.31 16.72 11.72
CA PHE A 222 15.07 15.93 12.70
C PHE A 222 16.07 16.80 13.46
N ARG A 223 16.77 17.71 12.76
CA ARG A 223 17.70 18.66 13.38
C ARG A 223 16.98 19.66 14.27
N VAL A 224 15.84 20.19 13.82
CA VAL A 224 14.98 21.04 14.67
C VAL A 224 14.55 20.31 15.94
N ALA A 225 14.06 19.06 15.83
CA ALA A 225 13.67 18.26 16.99
C ALA A 225 14.84 17.94 17.93
N ALA A 226 16.05 17.74 17.38
CA ALA A 226 17.28 17.53 18.12
C ALA A 226 17.83 18.84 18.74
N GLY A 227 17.39 20.01 18.28
CA GLY A 227 17.97 21.31 18.63
C GLY A 227 19.34 21.56 18.00
N LEU A 228 19.58 21.04 16.80
CA LEU A 228 20.78 21.20 15.99
C LEU A 228 20.57 22.23 14.88
N ASP A 229 21.67 22.73 14.29
CA ASP A 229 21.64 23.65 13.16
C ASP A 229 21.10 22.97 11.88
N THR A 230 20.15 23.61 11.19
CA THR A 230 19.59 23.13 9.93
C THR A 230 20.51 23.40 8.73
N LEU A 231 21.70 23.99 8.95
CA LEU A 231 22.69 24.36 7.93
C LEU A 231 22.11 25.24 6.82
N GLY A 232 21.12 26.06 7.15
CA GLY A 232 20.43 26.92 6.20
C GLY A 232 19.53 26.19 5.19
N ALA A 233 19.26 24.90 5.39
CA ALA A 233 18.34 24.16 4.54
C ALA A 233 16.91 24.69 4.65
N PRO A 234 16.15 24.72 3.54
CA PRO A 234 14.73 25.06 3.58
C PRO A 234 13.96 24.01 4.37
N SER A 235 12.82 24.42 4.95
CA SER A 235 11.90 23.46 5.56
C SER A 235 11.28 22.54 4.51
N MET A 236 10.82 21.39 4.97
CA MET A 236 9.94 20.53 4.16
C MET A 236 8.57 21.22 3.92
N THR A 237 7.81 20.72 2.96
CA THR A 237 6.48 21.22 2.57
C THR A 237 5.39 20.17 2.77
N GLY A 238 4.12 20.55 2.59
CA GLY A 238 3.00 19.61 2.65
C GLY A 238 2.83 18.94 4.00
N TRP A 239 2.60 17.63 4.02
CA TRP A 239 2.37 16.86 5.25
C TRP A 239 3.61 16.77 6.15
N ASP A 240 4.79 16.99 5.57
CA ASP A 240 6.09 17.04 6.22
C ASP A 240 6.49 18.48 6.66
N ALA A 241 5.65 19.49 6.42
CA ALA A 241 5.95 20.87 6.80
C ALA A 241 6.09 21.04 8.34
N PRO A 242 6.80 22.08 8.84
CA PRO A 242 7.04 22.30 10.27
C PRO A 242 5.82 22.34 11.20
N GLN A 243 4.62 22.54 10.65
CA GLN A 243 3.32 22.54 11.33
C GLN A 243 2.54 21.22 11.17
N GLY A 244 2.94 20.35 10.23
CA GLY A 244 2.30 19.07 9.98
C GLY A 244 2.65 18.02 11.04
N ASN A 245 1.70 17.17 11.41
CA ASN A 245 1.93 16.13 12.43
C ASN A 245 2.57 14.84 11.89
N LEU A 246 2.81 14.76 10.57
CA LEU A 246 3.38 13.58 9.91
C LEU A 246 4.88 13.73 9.60
N ARG A 247 5.51 14.84 10.00
CA ARG A 247 6.95 15.14 9.78
C ARG A 247 7.85 13.92 10.02
N GLY A 248 8.78 13.70 9.10
CA GLY A 248 9.78 12.64 9.10
C GLY A 248 9.39 11.40 8.30
N HIS A 249 8.14 11.26 7.86
CA HIS A 249 7.74 10.08 7.09
C HIS A 249 8.35 10.07 5.69
N THR A 250 8.44 11.21 5.02
CA THR A 250 9.09 11.31 3.70
C THR A 250 10.58 10.99 3.83
N THR A 251 11.24 11.45 4.90
CA THR A 251 12.63 11.07 5.18
C THR A 251 12.79 9.56 5.34
N GLY A 252 11.86 8.89 6.02
CA GLY A 252 11.85 7.42 6.12
C GLY A 252 11.73 6.73 4.76
N HIS A 253 10.80 7.16 3.92
CA HIS A 253 10.67 6.67 2.54
C HIS A 253 11.91 6.97 1.69
N TYR A 254 12.51 8.14 1.86
CA TYR A 254 13.71 8.56 1.15
C TYR A 254 14.90 7.66 1.48
N LEU A 255 15.07 7.23 2.73
CA LEU A 255 16.07 6.24 3.12
C LEU A 255 15.86 4.90 2.39
N SER A 256 14.63 4.37 2.38
CA SER A 256 14.29 3.16 1.62
C SER A 256 14.56 3.34 0.12
N ALA A 257 14.21 4.49 -0.46
CA ALA A 257 14.43 4.79 -1.86
C ALA A 257 15.93 4.84 -2.22
N LEU A 258 16.76 5.49 -1.39
CA LEU A 258 18.22 5.51 -1.56
C LEU A 258 18.81 4.09 -1.47
N ALA A 259 18.35 3.27 -0.51
CA ALA A 259 18.82 1.89 -0.35
C ALA A 259 18.45 1.00 -1.55
N LEU A 260 17.22 1.11 -2.05
CA LEU A 260 16.75 0.41 -3.25
C LEU A 260 17.46 0.89 -4.52
N ALA A 261 17.66 2.20 -4.67
CA ALA A 261 18.38 2.78 -5.79
C ALA A 261 19.84 2.31 -5.81
N TRP A 262 20.52 2.32 -4.65
CA TRP A 262 21.87 1.75 -4.51
C TRP A 262 21.91 0.28 -4.93
N ALA A 263 21.01 -0.54 -4.37
CA ALA A 263 21.01 -1.99 -4.61
C ALA A 263 20.72 -2.36 -6.08
N THR A 264 19.94 -1.54 -6.79
CA THR A 264 19.54 -1.83 -8.17
C THR A 264 20.44 -1.18 -9.22
N SER A 265 21.17 -0.11 -8.88
CA SER A 265 21.96 0.65 -9.85
C SER A 265 23.45 0.68 -9.55
N GLY A 266 23.89 0.35 -8.34
CA GLY A 266 25.28 0.49 -7.89
C GLY A 266 25.81 1.92 -7.95
N ASN A 267 24.94 2.93 -7.92
CA ASN A 267 25.35 4.33 -8.11
C ASN A 267 26.02 4.87 -6.84
N ILE A 268 27.32 5.17 -6.93
CA ILE A 268 28.10 5.59 -5.77
C ILE A 268 27.61 6.91 -5.14
N ARG A 269 27.08 7.86 -5.93
CA ARG A 269 26.54 9.10 -5.37
C ARG A 269 25.29 8.85 -4.53
N ILE A 270 24.48 7.87 -4.89
CA ILE A 270 23.34 7.45 -4.06
C ILE A 270 23.83 6.85 -2.75
N LYS A 271 24.90 6.05 -2.78
CA LYS A 271 25.53 5.50 -1.57
C LYS A 271 26.07 6.60 -0.67
N ASP A 272 26.75 7.60 -1.24
CA ASP A 272 27.27 8.75 -0.48
C ASP A 272 26.15 9.51 0.23
N LYS A 273 25.03 9.75 -0.46
CA LYS A 273 23.83 10.39 0.12
C LYS A 273 23.21 9.56 1.23
N LEU A 274 23.09 8.23 1.03
CA LEU A 274 22.60 7.30 2.05
C LEU A 274 23.48 7.33 3.31
N ASP A 275 24.80 7.28 3.15
CA ASP A 275 25.74 7.30 4.27
C ASP A 275 25.72 8.65 5.01
N TYR A 276 25.62 9.74 4.26
CA TYR A 276 25.45 11.09 4.84
C TYR A 276 24.18 11.18 5.69
N MET A 277 23.02 10.78 5.14
CA MET A 277 21.75 10.80 5.88
C MET A 277 21.84 10.01 7.20
N LEU A 278 22.45 8.83 7.19
CA LEU A 278 22.55 7.97 8.38
C LEU A 278 23.52 8.54 9.42
N SER A 279 24.64 9.11 9.00
CA SER A 279 25.59 9.76 9.91
C SER A 279 24.95 10.96 10.63
N GLU A 280 24.17 11.76 9.89
CA GLU A 280 23.47 12.93 10.43
C GLU A 280 22.29 12.54 11.32
N LEU A 281 21.54 11.49 10.98
CA LEU A 281 20.49 10.94 11.84
C LEU A 281 21.06 10.34 13.13
N LYS A 282 22.23 9.70 13.08
CA LYS A 282 22.93 9.22 14.28
C LYS A 282 23.34 10.38 15.19
N THR A 283 23.80 11.49 14.60
CA THR A 283 24.09 12.74 15.33
C THR A 283 22.83 13.33 15.96
N CYS A 284 21.71 13.36 15.23
CA CYS A 284 20.42 13.80 15.77
C CYS A 284 19.96 12.92 16.94
N GLN A 285 20.02 11.60 16.81
CA GLN A 285 19.64 10.65 17.87
C GLN A 285 20.52 10.84 19.13
N ALA A 286 21.83 11.02 18.95
CA ALA A 286 22.73 11.28 20.06
C ALA A 286 22.34 12.57 20.82
N ALA A 287 22.07 13.67 20.09
CA ALA A 287 21.64 14.94 20.67
C ALA A 287 20.25 14.89 21.35
N MET A 288 19.43 13.89 21.01
CA MET A 288 18.12 13.66 21.63
C MET A 288 18.19 12.90 22.96
N THR A 289 19.30 12.24 23.29
CA THR A 289 19.44 11.36 24.47
C THR A 289 19.14 12.05 25.80
N ASP A 290 19.49 13.33 25.93
CA ASP A 290 19.24 14.10 27.15
C ASP A 290 17.83 14.72 27.21
N LYS A 291 17.09 14.68 26.09
CA LYS A 291 15.77 15.33 25.94
C LYS A 291 14.61 14.34 25.97
N TYR A 292 14.81 13.14 25.45
CA TYR A 292 13.78 12.12 25.27
C TYR A 292 14.23 10.77 25.82
N ALA A 293 13.33 9.80 25.89
CA ALA A 293 13.67 8.45 26.32
C ALA A 293 14.75 7.82 25.41
N SER A 294 15.61 7.00 26.02
CA SER A 294 16.76 6.38 25.35
C SER A 294 16.37 5.67 24.05
N GLY A 295 17.15 5.91 22.99
CA GLY A 295 16.95 5.32 21.67
C GLY A 295 15.96 6.07 20.77
N PHE A 296 15.25 7.08 21.28
CA PHE A 296 14.28 7.84 20.50
C PHE A 296 14.92 8.62 19.34
N LEU A 297 14.27 8.57 18.17
CA LEU A 297 14.58 9.38 17.00
C LEU A 297 13.29 9.61 16.19
N SER A 298 12.88 10.86 16.05
CA SER A 298 11.78 11.27 15.17
C SER A 298 11.96 12.75 14.80
N ALA A 299 11.25 13.22 13.78
CA ALA A 299 11.20 14.63 13.39
C ALA A 299 10.28 15.49 14.31
N TYR A 300 9.86 14.94 15.45
CA TYR A 300 9.09 15.59 16.50
C TYR A 300 9.32 14.90 17.86
N SER A 301 8.83 15.49 18.96
CA SER A 301 8.97 14.97 20.33
C SER A 301 8.08 13.75 20.62
N GLU A 302 8.18 13.17 21.82
CA GLU A 302 7.33 12.03 22.22
C GLU A 302 5.84 12.36 22.40
N GLU A 303 5.44 13.64 22.33
CA GLU A 303 4.11 14.14 22.70
C GLU A 303 2.96 13.47 21.92
N GLN A 304 3.13 13.20 20.62
CA GLN A 304 2.08 12.53 19.85
C GLN A 304 1.82 11.10 20.33
N PHE A 305 2.86 10.42 20.82
CA PHE A 305 2.73 9.08 21.39
C PHE A 305 2.06 9.13 22.76
N ASP A 306 2.38 10.15 23.59
CA ASP A 306 1.70 10.38 24.88
C ASP A 306 0.19 10.59 24.65
N LYS A 307 -0.17 11.46 23.69
CA LYS A 307 -1.56 11.75 23.32
C LYS A 307 -2.29 10.54 22.74
N LEU A 308 -1.61 9.68 21.98
CA LEU A 308 -2.20 8.44 21.46
C LEU A 308 -2.54 7.46 22.60
N GLU A 309 -1.70 7.37 23.64
CA GLU A 309 -1.96 6.57 24.83
C GLU A 309 -3.21 7.06 25.60
N GLU A 310 -3.55 8.35 25.46
CA GLU A 310 -4.77 8.98 25.96
C GLU A 310 -5.95 8.91 24.98
N TYR A 311 -5.79 8.21 23.86
CA TYR A 311 -6.79 8.05 22.79
C TYR A 311 -7.16 9.33 22.05
N THR A 312 -6.25 10.30 21.99
CA THR A 312 -6.42 11.50 21.16
C THR A 312 -6.61 11.09 19.70
N THR A 313 -7.61 11.68 19.05
CA THR A 313 -7.98 11.34 17.68
C THR A 313 -7.32 12.26 16.66
N TYR A 314 -7.39 11.83 15.41
CA TYR A 314 -7.13 12.68 14.25
C TYR A 314 -8.12 13.87 14.22
N PRO A 315 -7.73 15.07 13.73
CA PRO A 315 -6.40 15.49 13.26
C PRO A 315 -5.46 16.05 14.34
N THR A 316 -5.84 16.00 15.62
CA THR A 316 -5.04 16.58 16.73
C THR A 316 -3.65 15.94 16.82
N ILE A 317 -3.57 14.63 16.60
CA ILE A 317 -2.34 13.90 16.29
C ILE A 317 -2.50 13.20 14.95
N TRP A 318 -1.39 12.79 14.35
CA TRP A 318 -1.45 12.13 13.05
C TRP A 318 -0.48 10.94 12.97
N ALA A 319 -1.06 9.74 13.05
CA ALA A 319 -0.40 8.45 12.78
C ALA A 319 1.06 8.34 13.29
N PRO A 320 1.34 8.58 14.59
CA PRO A 320 2.72 8.69 15.07
C PRO A 320 3.53 7.39 14.90
N TYR A 321 2.88 6.23 14.99
CA TYR A 321 3.54 4.94 14.73
C TYR A 321 3.69 4.62 13.23
N TYR A 322 2.84 5.17 12.35
CA TYR A 322 3.06 5.08 10.90
C TYR A 322 4.34 5.80 10.50
N THR A 323 4.54 7.02 11.00
CA THR A 323 5.74 7.81 10.72
C THR A 323 6.98 7.10 11.22
N LEU A 324 6.92 6.58 12.45
CA LEU A 324 8.02 5.80 13.02
C LEU A 324 8.31 4.53 12.21
N HIS A 325 7.27 3.85 11.72
CA HIS A 325 7.41 2.71 10.83
C HIS A 325 8.19 3.07 9.55
N LYS A 326 7.93 4.22 8.92
CA LYS A 326 8.70 4.62 7.71
C LYS A 326 10.17 4.85 8.00
N ILE A 327 10.49 5.45 9.14
CA ILE A 327 11.88 5.64 9.60
C ILE A 327 12.55 4.27 9.82
N LEU A 328 11.89 3.37 10.56
CA LEU A 328 12.40 2.01 10.84
C LEU A 328 12.57 1.16 9.57
N ALA A 329 11.62 1.25 8.63
CA ALA A 329 11.71 0.56 7.34
C ALA A 329 12.89 1.10 6.51
N GLY A 330 13.08 2.42 6.46
CA GLY A 330 14.24 3.05 5.83
C GLY A 330 15.56 2.59 6.42
N LEU A 331 15.68 2.58 7.75
CA LEU A 331 16.87 2.09 8.46
C LEU A 331 17.14 0.60 8.19
N ARG A 332 16.09 -0.24 8.24
CA ARG A 332 16.18 -1.66 7.88
C ARG A 332 16.72 -1.82 6.46
N ASP A 333 16.15 -1.10 5.50
CA ASP A 333 16.52 -1.22 4.09
C ASP A 333 17.97 -0.74 3.86
N CYS A 334 18.39 0.36 4.47
CA CYS A 334 19.77 0.83 4.43
C CYS A 334 20.77 -0.20 5.00
N TYR A 335 20.41 -0.91 6.08
CA TYR A 335 21.24 -1.98 6.61
C TYR A 335 21.26 -3.21 5.68
N GLN A 336 20.09 -3.72 5.29
CA GLN A 336 19.99 -4.97 4.52
C GLN A 336 20.50 -4.85 3.09
N LEU A 337 20.32 -3.69 2.44
CA LEU A 337 20.66 -3.48 1.04
C LEU A 337 21.99 -2.74 0.83
N ALA A 338 22.42 -1.92 1.79
CA ALA A 338 23.66 -1.14 1.67
C ALA A 338 24.71 -1.47 2.73
N GLY A 339 24.41 -2.38 3.67
CA GLY A 339 25.34 -2.85 4.71
C GLY A 339 25.72 -1.79 5.76
N ASN A 340 24.98 -0.68 5.83
CA ASN A 340 25.34 0.44 6.70
C ASN A 340 25.06 0.11 8.19
N GLN A 341 26.11 0.15 9.02
CA GLN A 341 26.01 -0.21 10.43
C GLN A 341 25.38 0.88 11.31
N ASP A 342 25.53 2.16 10.95
CA ASP A 342 24.86 3.25 11.67
C ASP A 342 23.34 3.09 11.57
N ALA A 343 22.84 2.64 10.41
CA ALA A 343 21.43 2.31 10.26
C ALA A 343 20.96 1.24 11.25
N LEU A 344 21.75 0.16 11.45
CA LEU A 344 21.42 -0.90 12.40
C LEU A 344 21.45 -0.40 13.84
N ASP A 345 22.44 0.40 14.21
CA ASP A 345 22.55 0.99 15.56
C ASP A 345 21.31 1.83 15.89
N ILE A 346 20.92 2.73 14.97
CA ILE A 346 19.74 3.58 15.14
C ILE A 346 18.47 2.72 15.20
N TYR A 347 18.36 1.71 14.33
CA TYR A 347 17.22 0.79 14.27
C TYR A 347 17.05 0.02 15.58
N ILE A 348 18.13 -0.51 16.15
CA ILE A 348 18.12 -1.16 17.47
C ILE A 348 17.67 -0.18 18.56
N GLY A 349 18.22 1.04 18.58
CA GLY A 349 17.84 2.07 19.55
C GLY A 349 16.35 2.40 19.52
N LEU A 350 15.80 2.60 18.32
CA LEU A 350 14.37 2.84 18.16
C LEU A 350 13.52 1.62 18.52
N GLY A 351 13.95 0.42 18.15
CA GLY A 351 13.27 -0.83 18.53
C GLY A 351 13.20 -1.00 20.05
N ASP A 352 14.26 -0.63 20.76
CA ASP A 352 14.32 -0.62 22.23
C ASP A 352 13.39 0.42 22.84
N TRP A 353 13.37 1.62 22.26
CA TRP A 353 12.42 2.66 22.66
C TRP A 353 10.96 2.19 22.51
N VAL A 354 10.62 1.58 21.36
CA VAL A 354 9.27 1.05 21.11
C VAL A 354 8.91 -0.05 22.11
N ASP A 355 9.82 -0.99 22.38
CA ASP A 355 9.59 -2.07 23.34
C ASP A 355 9.34 -1.53 24.76
N ASN A 356 10.21 -0.64 25.23
CA ASN A 356 10.11 -0.03 26.55
C ASN A 356 8.78 0.71 26.72
N ARG A 357 8.35 1.42 25.68
CA ARG A 357 7.13 2.22 25.69
C ARG A 357 5.86 1.37 25.63
N LEU A 358 5.78 0.39 24.72
CA LEU A 358 4.56 -0.40 24.56
C LEU A 358 4.42 -1.50 25.61
N SER A 359 5.52 -2.02 26.17
CA SER A 359 5.48 -3.08 27.17
C SER A 359 4.84 -2.66 28.49
N ARG A 360 4.81 -1.35 28.79
CA ARG A 360 4.10 -0.80 29.97
C ARG A 360 2.58 -0.64 29.77
N LEU A 361 2.08 -0.74 28.54
CA LEU A 361 0.66 -0.51 28.23
C LEU A 361 -0.15 -1.81 28.32
N PRO A 362 -1.24 -1.84 29.11
CA PRO A 362 -2.17 -2.97 29.15
C PRO A 362 -2.73 -3.29 27.76
N LYS A 363 -2.96 -4.59 27.49
CA LYS A 363 -3.50 -5.05 26.21
C LYS A 363 -4.79 -4.30 25.78
N PRO A 364 -5.80 -4.08 26.64
CA PRO A 364 -7.01 -3.35 26.23
C PRO A 364 -6.76 -1.91 25.79
N GLN A 365 -5.76 -1.23 26.38
CA GLN A 365 -5.37 0.11 25.97
C GLN A 365 -4.76 0.09 24.57
N ARG A 366 -3.83 -0.85 24.32
CA ARG A 366 -3.22 -1.03 23.00
C ARG A 366 -4.24 -1.39 21.92
N GLU A 367 -5.15 -2.32 22.19
CA GLU A 367 -6.23 -2.66 21.25
C GLU A 367 -7.11 -1.46 20.91
N LYS A 368 -7.40 -0.60 21.90
CA LYS A 368 -8.15 0.63 21.65
C LYS A 368 -7.35 1.62 20.80
N MET A 369 -6.06 1.82 21.08
CA MET A 369 -5.18 2.69 20.27
C MET A 369 -5.19 2.28 18.80
N TRP A 370 -4.97 0.99 18.50
CA TRP A 370 -4.92 0.46 17.13
C TRP A 370 -6.25 0.51 16.38
N SER A 371 -7.35 0.70 17.12
CA SER A 371 -8.68 0.83 16.53
C SER A 371 -9.08 2.24 16.15
N LEU A 372 -8.26 3.25 16.45
CA LEU A 372 -8.53 4.64 16.10
C LEU A 372 -8.25 4.88 14.60
N TYR A 373 -9.19 5.55 13.93
CA TYR A 373 -9.03 6.00 12.56
C TYR A 373 -7.85 6.98 12.45
N ILE A 374 -6.89 6.69 11.56
CA ILE A 374 -5.66 7.44 11.29
C ILE A 374 -4.72 7.64 12.49
N ALA A 375 -5.18 8.18 13.62
CA ALA A 375 -4.36 8.36 14.83
C ALA A 375 -3.78 7.03 15.33
N GLY A 376 -4.54 5.94 15.21
CA GLY A 376 -4.12 4.58 15.56
C GLY A 376 -3.32 3.86 14.48
N GLU A 377 -3.10 4.48 13.32
CA GLU A 377 -2.36 3.88 12.23
C GLU A 377 -0.88 3.69 12.62
N PHE A 378 -0.42 2.45 12.49
CA PHE A 378 0.96 2.07 12.78
C PHE A 378 1.70 1.52 11.56
N GLY A 379 1.10 1.57 10.36
CA GLY A 379 1.67 0.94 9.18
C GLY A 379 2.13 -0.50 9.44
N GLY A 380 3.37 -0.82 9.08
CA GLY A 380 3.99 -2.13 9.27
C GLY A 380 4.90 -2.19 10.50
N MET A 381 4.53 -1.58 11.63
CA MET A 381 5.34 -1.69 12.86
C MET A 381 5.61 -3.14 13.28
N ASN A 382 4.63 -4.04 13.10
CA ASN A 382 4.82 -5.47 13.33
C ASN A 382 5.77 -6.13 12.32
N GLU A 383 5.84 -5.65 11.07
CA GLU A 383 6.83 -6.07 10.05
C GLU A 383 8.24 -5.72 10.55
N VAL A 384 8.53 -4.44 10.81
CA VAL A 384 9.87 -3.98 11.19
C VAL A 384 10.34 -4.57 12.52
N MET A 385 9.47 -4.66 13.54
CA MET A 385 9.87 -5.30 14.80
C MET A 385 10.18 -6.80 14.63
N THR A 386 9.52 -7.49 13.69
CA THR A 386 9.83 -8.90 13.36
C THR A 386 11.14 -9.02 12.58
N ASP A 387 11.40 -8.10 11.64
CA ASP A 387 12.67 -8.05 10.92
C ASP A 387 13.85 -7.78 11.87
N LEU A 388 13.67 -6.91 12.87
CA LEU A 388 14.69 -6.64 13.89
C LEU A 388 14.99 -7.88 14.75
N TYR A 389 13.98 -8.69 15.08
CA TYR A 389 14.19 -10.01 15.67
C TYR A 389 15.00 -10.92 14.75
N THR A 390 14.68 -10.95 13.46
CA THR A 390 15.37 -11.80 12.48
C THR A 390 16.84 -11.40 12.32
N ILE A 391 17.13 -10.11 12.35
CA ILE A 391 18.50 -9.56 12.26
C ILE A 391 19.30 -9.84 13.55
N THR A 392 18.71 -9.66 14.72
CA THR A 392 19.45 -9.66 16.00
C THR A 392 19.34 -10.96 16.80
N GLY A 393 18.37 -11.81 16.51
CA GLY A 393 17.99 -12.97 17.32
C GLY A 393 17.34 -12.63 18.67
N ASN A 394 17.14 -11.34 19.00
CA ASN A 394 16.63 -10.93 20.30
C ASN A 394 15.10 -11.07 20.37
N LYS A 395 14.64 -12.07 21.14
CA LYS A 395 13.20 -12.40 21.29
C LYS A 395 12.34 -11.25 21.81
N LYS A 396 12.92 -10.21 22.43
CA LYS A 396 12.16 -9.04 22.88
C LYS A 396 11.43 -8.37 21.71
N TYR A 397 12.08 -8.22 20.56
CA TYR A 397 11.49 -7.56 19.39
C TYR A 397 10.34 -8.37 18.80
N LEU A 398 10.44 -9.70 18.82
CA LEU A 398 9.34 -10.57 18.41
C LEU A 398 8.13 -10.47 19.36
N ARG A 399 8.37 -10.32 20.67
CA ARG A 399 7.32 -9.99 21.64
C ARG A 399 6.73 -8.61 21.34
N THR A 400 7.56 -7.60 21.07
CA THR A 400 7.12 -6.23 20.74
C THR A 400 6.28 -6.20 19.47
N ALA A 401 6.65 -6.96 18.44
CA ALA A 401 5.89 -7.06 17.19
C ALA A 401 4.45 -7.51 17.42
N ARG A 402 4.23 -8.49 18.32
CA ARG A 402 2.88 -8.95 18.72
C ARG A 402 2.10 -7.93 19.53
N LEU A 403 2.74 -6.87 20.06
CA LEU A 403 2.03 -5.81 20.78
C LEU A 403 1.17 -4.95 19.84
N PHE A 404 1.40 -5.05 18.54
CA PHE A 404 0.66 -4.41 17.45
C PHE A 404 -0.45 -5.29 16.86
N ASP A 405 -0.74 -6.47 17.43
CA ASP A 405 -1.85 -7.31 16.95
C ASP A 405 -3.18 -6.55 17.05
N ASN A 406 -3.77 -6.24 15.89
CA ASN A 406 -5.04 -5.54 15.78
C ASN A 406 -6.18 -6.54 15.63
N ILE A 407 -6.78 -6.93 16.76
CA ILE A 407 -7.80 -7.99 16.77
C ILE A 407 -9.05 -7.65 15.94
N LYS A 408 -9.38 -6.37 15.77
CA LYS A 408 -10.50 -5.92 14.92
C LYS A 408 -10.27 -6.25 13.44
N LEU A 409 -9.02 -6.25 13.00
CA LEU A 409 -8.64 -6.66 11.65
C LEU A 409 -8.38 -8.18 11.58
N PHE A 410 -7.64 -8.72 12.54
CA PHE A 410 -7.11 -10.09 12.45
C PHE A 410 -8.14 -11.19 12.70
N LEU A 411 -9.06 -11.00 13.66
CA LEU A 411 -10.06 -12.03 13.98
C LEU A 411 -10.97 -12.34 12.78
N PRO A 412 -11.56 -11.35 12.07
CA PRO A 412 -12.37 -11.63 10.89
C PRO A 412 -11.59 -12.37 9.80
N MET A 413 -10.33 -11.99 9.56
CA MET A 413 -9.48 -12.63 8.55
C MET A 413 -9.14 -14.07 8.93
N GLU A 414 -8.87 -14.36 10.20
CA GLU A 414 -8.69 -15.73 10.70
C GLU A 414 -9.96 -16.58 10.47
N GLN A 415 -11.13 -15.97 10.68
CA GLN A 415 -12.44 -16.61 10.53
C GLN A 415 -13.01 -16.59 9.09
N LYS A 416 -12.30 -15.96 8.15
CA LYS A 416 -12.72 -15.79 6.73
C LYS A 416 -14.00 -14.99 6.53
N TYR A 417 -14.24 -13.97 7.36
CA TYR A 417 -15.32 -13.01 7.16
C TYR A 417 -14.77 -11.71 6.58
N ASP A 418 -15.45 -11.20 5.54
CA ASP A 418 -15.14 -9.90 4.97
C ASP A 418 -15.79 -8.78 5.77
N THR A 419 -15.00 -8.17 6.65
CA THR A 419 -15.40 -6.99 7.43
C THR A 419 -14.64 -5.75 6.96
N LEU A 420 -14.16 -5.73 5.71
CA LEU A 420 -13.26 -4.70 5.21
C LEU A 420 -13.98 -3.41 4.82
N GLY A 421 -15.27 -3.48 4.46
CA GLY A 421 -15.97 -2.42 3.72
C GLY A 421 -16.14 -1.05 4.37
N THR A 422 -15.57 -0.84 5.57
CA THR A 422 -15.49 0.46 6.26
C THR A 422 -14.08 0.77 6.77
N LEU A 423 -13.07 0.00 6.38
CA LEU A 423 -11.70 0.14 6.84
C LEU A 423 -10.88 0.97 5.85
N HIS A 424 -10.02 1.84 6.38
CA HIS A 424 -9.02 2.55 5.57
C HIS A 424 -8.02 1.56 4.97
N ALA A 425 -7.92 1.48 3.65
CA ALA A 425 -7.24 0.37 2.97
C ALA A 425 -5.75 0.34 3.32
N ASN A 426 -5.05 1.43 3.09
CA ASN A 426 -3.60 1.51 3.29
C ASN A 426 -3.18 1.51 4.77
N GLN A 427 -4.09 1.81 5.70
CA GLN A 427 -3.84 1.69 7.15
C GLN A 427 -3.70 0.21 7.55
N HIS A 428 -4.45 -0.68 6.89
CA HIS A 428 -4.59 -2.07 7.31
C HIS A 428 -3.72 -3.05 6.50
N ILE A 429 -3.49 -2.82 5.20
CA ILE A 429 -2.66 -3.74 4.37
C ILE A 429 -1.24 -3.96 4.96
N PRO A 430 -0.50 -2.93 5.43
CA PRO A 430 0.81 -3.12 6.07
C PRO A 430 0.79 -4.00 7.32
N GLN A 431 -0.30 -3.95 8.10
CA GLN A 431 -0.47 -4.78 9.30
C GLN A 431 -0.52 -6.27 8.92
N VAL A 432 -1.13 -6.58 7.78
CA VAL A 432 -1.23 -7.93 7.22
C VAL A 432 0.11 -8.41 6.66
N ILE A 433 0.92 -7.51 6.08
CA ILE A 433 2.32 -7.83 5.73
C ILE A 433 3.11 -8.22 6.99
N GLY A 434 2.93 -7.49 8.10
CA GLY A 434 3.56 -7.88 9.35
C GLY A 434 3.06 -9.21 9.92
N ALA A 435 1.80 -9.61 9.65
CA ALA A 435 1.31 -10.94 10.01
C ALA A 435 2.10 -12.04 9.29
N ILE A 436 2.30 -11.96 7.96
CA ILE A 436 3.08 -13.00 7.26
C ILE A 436 4.56 -13.04 7.70
N LYS A 437 5.15 -11.92 8.13
CA LYS A 437 6.47 -11.92 8.79
C LYS A 437 6.44 -12.63 10.14
N LEU A 438 5.42 -12.37 10.98
CA LEU A 438 5.23 -13.07 12.25
C LEU A 438 5.06 -14.57 12.04
N PHE A 439 4.36 -15.01 10.99
CA PHE A 439 4.31 -16.42 10.60
C PHE A 439 5.72 -16.96 10.35
N ALA A 440 6.51 -16.30 9.49
CA ALA A 440 7.87 -16.71 9.16
C ALA A 440 8.77 -16.86 10.40
N ALA A 441 8.62 -15.95 11.38
CA ALA A 441 9.43 -15.94 12.59
C ALA A 441 8.97 -16.92 13.68
N THR A 442 7.71 -17.36 13.66
CA THR A 442 7.08 -18.07 14.80
C THR A 442 6.52 -19.44 14.46
N GLY A 443 6.22 -19.72 13.18
CA GLY A 443 5.44 -20.88 12.75
C GLY A 443 4.00 -20.90 13.28
N ASP A 444 3.49 -19.77 13.82
CA ASP A 444 2.09 -19.66 14.22
C ASP A 444 1.21 -19.48 12.97
N LYS A 445 0.55 -20.57 12.59
CA LYS A 445 -0.21 -20.68 11.33
C LYS A 445 -1.32 -19.63 11.22
N LYS A 446 -1.87 -19.14 12.34
CA LYS A 446 -2.94 -18.13 12.31
C LYS A 446 -2.53 -16.89 11.51
N TYR A 447 -1.27 -16.47 11.59
CA TYR A 447 -0.80 -15.28 10.88
C TYR A 447 -0.67 -15.50 9.37
N TYR A 448 -0.33 -16.72 8.93
CA TYR A 448 -0.41 -17.09 7.51
C TYR A 448 -1.85 -17.07 7.03
N ASP A 449 -2.77 -17.65 7.81
CA ASP A 449 -4.19 -17.70 7.45
C ASP A 449 -4.80 -16.29 7.36
N ILE A 450 -4.48 -15.40 8.30
CA ILE A 450 -4.84 -13.97 8.25
C ILE A 450 -4.36 -13.34 6.93
N ALA A 451 -3.08 -13.49 6.61
CA ALA A 451 -2.48 -12.91 5.41
C ALA A 451 -3.08 -13.45 4.11
N ASN A 452 -3.21 -14.77 4.00
CA ASN A 452 -3.78 -15.42 2.84
C ASN A 452 -5.27 -15.06 2.65
N ASN A 453 -6.06 -15.08 3.73
CA ASN A 453 -7.50 -14.82 3.63
C ASN A 453 -7.76 -13.33 3.32
N PHE A 454 -7.02 -12.41 3.93
CA PHE A 454 -7.10 -10.99 3.58
C PHE A 454 -6.81 -10.75 2.10
N TRP A 455 -5.71 -11.31 1.59
CA TRP A 455 -5.36 -11.17 0.17
C TRP A 455 -6.46 -11.71 -0.74
N GLN A 456 -7.02 -12.88 -0.43
CA GLN A 456 -8.11 -13.48 -1.20
C GLN A 456 -9.37 -12.61 -1.19
N LEU A 457 -9.79 -12.11 -0.03
CA LEU A 457 -10.97 -11.23 0.09
C LEU A 457 -10.78 -9.95 -0.74
N VAL A 458 -9.66 -9.25 -0.56
CA VAL A 458 -9.38 -8.01 -1.30
C VAL A 458 -9.34 -8.26 -2.81
N THR A 459 -8.54 -9.24 -3.26
CA THR A 459 -8.33 -9.47 -4.70
C THR A 459 -9.53 -10.05 -5.45
N SER A 460 -10.50 -10.62 -4.73
CA SER A 460 -11.72 -11.16 -5.35
C SER A 460 -12.88 -10.17 -5.40
N ALA A 461 -12.96 -9.21 -4.47
CA ALA A 461 -14.17 -8.39 -4.30
C ALA A 461 -13.93 -6.88 -4.18
N HIS A 462 -12.69 -6.42 -3.97
CA HIS A 462 -12.38 -5.00 -3.67
C HIS A 462 -11.46 -4.33 -4.69
N ILE A 463 -11.13 -4.99 -5.80
CA ILE A 463 -10.17 -4.51 -6.79
C ILE A 463 -10.88 -3.95 -8.03
N TYR A 464 -10.48 -2.74 -8.46
CA TYR A 464 -10.80 -2.19 -9.78
C TYR A 464 -9.95 -2.89 -10.84
N SER A 465 -10.35 -2.84 -12.11
CA SER A 465 -9.70 -3.60 -13.20
C SER A 465 -8.22 -3.27 -13.37
N ILE A 466 -7.76 -2.09 -12.94
CA ILE A 466 -6.34 -1.70 -12.90
C ILE A 466 -5.50 -2.41 -11.83
N GLY A 467 -6.10 -3.21 -10.94
CA GLY A 467 -5.42 -3.86 -9.81
C GLY A 467 -5.34 -3.03 -8.52
N GLY A 468 -5.94 -1.84 -8.51
CA GLY A 468 -6.03 -0.95 -7.35
C GLY A 468 -7.29 -1.18 -6.52
N THR A 469 -7.29 -0.71 -5.27
CA THR A 469 -8.42 -0.86 -4.31
C THR A 469 -8.72 0.46 -3.61
N GLY A 470 -9.96 0.58 -3.14
CA GLY A 470 -10.41 1.66 -2.29
C GLY A 470 -10.98 2.86 -3.05
N GLU A 471 -11.81 3.63 -2.36
CA GLU A 471 -12.41 4.88 -2.82
C GLU A 471 -12.38 5.85 -1.66
N THR A 472 -11.82 7.06 -1.86
CA THR A 472 -11.47 7.99 -0.75
C THR A 472 -10.61 7.33 0.34
N GLU A 473 -9.64 6.50 -0.07
CA GLU A 473 -8.76 5.69 0.82
C GLU A 473 -9.44 4.53 1.57
N MET A 474 -10.77 4.44 1.51
CA MET A 474 -11.55 3.44 2.23
C MET A 474 -11.83 2.22 1.35
N PHE A 475 -11.71 1.02 1.91
CA PHE A 475 -12.44 -0.12 1.37
C PHE A 475 -13.94 0.19 1.43
N ARG A 476 -14.69 -0.39 0.49
CA ARG A 476 -16.14 -0.27 0.38
C ARG A 476 -16.72 -1.68 0.47
N GLN A 477 -18.04 -1.82 0.52
CA GLN A 477 -18.64 -3.16 0.58
C GLN A 477 -18.16 -4.02 -0.60
N PRO A 478 -18.00 -5.35 -0.40
CA PRO A 478 -17.53 -6.23 -1.46
C PRO A 478 -18.37 -6.08 -2.72
N ASP A 479 -17.71 -6.21 -3.87
CA ASP A 479 -18.29 -6.10 -5.21
C ASP A 479 -18.81 -4.70 -5.59
N CYS A 480 -18.68 -3.67 -4.75
CA CYS A 480 -19.09 -2.29 -5.10
C CYS A 480 -18.02 -1.55 -5.91
N ILE A 481 -17.82 -1.91 -7.17
CA ILE A 481 -16.74 -1.39 -8.02
C ILE A 481 -17.27 -0.40 -9.07
N GLY A 482 -18.19 -0.82 -9.94
CA GLY A 482 -18.67 -0.04 -11.08
C GLY A 482 -19.52 1.17 -10.67
N ARG A 483 -20.18 1.10 -9.51
CA ARG A 483 -20.90 2.26 -8.95
C ARG A 483 -19.98 3.30 -8.30
N LEU A 484 -18.71 2.97 -8.04
CA LEU A 484 -17.74 3.79 -7.31
C LEU A 484 -16.57 4.26 -8.19
N LEU A 485 -16.84 4.48 -9.48
CA LEU A 485 -15.89 5.08 -10.41
C LEU A 485 -15.84 6.60 -10.20
N THR A 486 -14.94 7.07 -9.35
CA THR A 486 -14.83 8.48 -8.91
C THR A 486 -13.47 9.09 -9.27
N GLN A 487 -13.30 10.38 -8.94
CA GLN A 487 -12.00 11.07 -9.02
C GLN A 487 -11.02 10.63 -7.91
N LYS A 488 -11.48 9.86 -6.92
CA LYS A 488 -10.71 9.43 -5.74
C LYS A 488 -10.65 7.91 -5.61
N THR A 489 -10.79 7.23 -6.74
CA THR A 489 -10.63 5.79 -6.84
C THR A 489 -9.16 5.40 -6.70
N ALA A 490 -8.91 4.25 -6.07
CA ALA A 490 -7.65 3.52 -6.05
C ALA A 490 -6.44 4.35 -5.60
N GLU A 491 -6.11 4.29 -4.30
CA GLU A 491 -4.87 4.87 -3.77
C GLU A 491 -3.65 4.04 -4.20
N THR A 492 -2.59 4.71 -4.69
CA THR A 492 -1.35 4.03 -5.15
C THR A 492 -0.66 3.23 -4.04
N CYS A 493 -0.62 3.75 -2.79
CA CYS A 493 0.01 3.04 -1.66
C CYS A 493 -0.63 1.68 -1.39
N ALA A 494 -1.95 1.56 -1.59
CA ALA A 494 -2.67 0.32 -1.36
C ALA A 494 -2.18 -0.77 -2.33
N SER A 495 -1.99 -0.44 -3.61
CA SER A 495 -1.38 -1.36 -4.59
C SER A 495 0.07 -1.69 -4.25
N TYR A 496 0.89 -0.70 -3.87
CA TYR A 496 2.28 -0.95 -3.44
C TYR A 496 2.35 -1.99 -2.32
N ASN A 497 1.54 -1.83 -1.27
CA ASN A 497 1.54 -2.76 -0.14
C ASN A 497 0.90 -4.11 -0.50
N LEU A 498 -0.13 -4.14 -1.35
CA LEU A 498 -0.75 -5.39 -1.75
C LEU A 498 0.20 -6.21 -2.66
N LEU A 499 1.05 -5.57 -3.46
CA LEU A 499 2.13 -6.24 -4.20
C LEU A 499 3.18 -6.86 -3.26
N LYS A 500 3.60 -6.15 -2.20
CA LYS A 500 4.49 -6.72 -1.16
C LYS A 500 3.87 -7.97 -0.53
N LEU A 501 2.59 -7.91 -0.13
CA LEU A 501 1.88 -9.06 0.45
C LEU A 501 1.78 -10.23 -0.54
N THR A 502 1.45 -9.95 -1.80
CA THR A 502 1.35 -10.94 -2.88
C THR A 502 2.66 -11.71 -3.04
N ARG A 503 3.80 -11.00 -3.01
CA ARG A 503 5.14 -11.59 -3.11
C ARG A 503 5.47 -12.49 -1.92
N GLU A 504 5.17 -12.06 -0.69
CA GLU A 504 5.39 -12.90 0.50
C GLU A 504 4.54 -14.18 0.46
N LEU A 505 3.28 -14.11 0.03
CA LEU A 505 2.41 -15.29 -0.10
C LEU A 505 2.89 -16.26 -1.20
N TYR A 506 3.30 -15.73 -2.35
CA TYR A 506 3.84 -16.54 -3.46
C TYR A 506 5.09 -17.32 -3.04
N ALA A 507 5.92 -16.76 -2.14
CA ALA A 507 7.11 -17.44 -1.62
C ALA A 507 6.80 -18.76 -0.91
N TYR A 508 5.64 -18.86 -0.25
CA TYR A 508 5.18 -20.07 0.43
C TYR A 508 4.36 -20.99 -0.48
N LYS A 509 3.64 -20.42 -1.46
CA LYS A 509 2.81 -21.16 -2.40
C LYS A 509 2.94 -20.54 -3.79
N PRO A 510 3.81 -21.07 -4.68
CA PRO A 510 4.09 -20.51 -6.00
C PRO A 510 2.96 -20.82 -6.99
N ASP A 511 1.76 -20.31 -6.70
CA ASP A 511 0.54 -20.41 -7.49
C ASP A 511 0.45 -19.21 -8.43
N ALA A 512 0.25 -19.46 -9.74
CA ALA A 512 0.30 -18.43 -10.77
C ALA A 512 -0.67 -17.27 -10.54
N LYS A 513 -1.79 -17.48 -9.82
CA LYS A 513 -2.78 -16.43 -9.51
C LYS A 513 -2.19 -15.22 -8.78
N TYR A 514 -1.16 -15.42 -7.96
CA TYR A 514 -0.49 -14.31 -7.28
C TYR A 514 0.23 -13.43 -8.30
N MET A 515 0.89 -14.04 -9.28
CA MET A 515 1.60 -13.32 -10.33
C MET A 515 0.66 -12.76 -11.40
N GLU A 516 -0.54 -13.31 -11.57
CA GLU A 516 -1.61 -12.68 -12.36
C GLU A 516 -2.06 -11.35 -11.76
N TYR A 517 -2.35 -11.32 -10.46
CA TYR A 517 -2.65 -10.06 -9.76
C TYR A 517 -1.45 -9.10 -9.78
N TYR A 518 -0.25 -9.62 -9.51
CA TYR A 518 0.97 -8.80 -9.51
C TYR A 518 1.19 -8.13 -10.87
N GLU A 519 1.04 -8.88 -11.98
CA GLU A 519 1.14 -8.35 -13.34
C GLU A 519 0.11 -7.24 -13.56
N ARG A 520 -1.16 -7.48 -13.19
CA ARG A 520 -2.23 -6.50 -13.38
C ARG A 520 -1.92 -5.18 -12.69
N ALA A 521 -1.62 -5.20 -11.39
CA ALA A 521 -1.39 -3.98 -10.62
C ALA A 521 -0.06 -3.30 -10.99
N MET A 522 0.99 -4.06 -11.28
CA MET A 522 2.29 -3.51 -11.69
C MET A 522 2.19 -2.74 -13.02
N TYR A 523 1.56 -3.33 -14.04
CA TYR A 523 1.45 -2.71 -15.36
C TYR A 523 0.45 -1.55 -15.39
N ASN A 524 -0.68 -1.68 -14.69
CA ASN A 524 -1.82 -0.79 -14.90
C ASN A 524 -2.02 0.25 -13.80
N HIS A 525 -1.45 0.06 -12.62
CA HIS A 525 -1.53 1.03 -11.53
C HIS A 525 -0.15 1.61 -11.18
N ILE A 526 0.84 0.77 -10.86
CA ILE A 526 2.16 1.23 -10.40
C ILE A 526 2.97 1.87 -11.54
N LEU A 527 3.07 1.24 -12.71
CA LEU A 527 3.75 1.86 -13.84
C LEU A 527 3.03 3.14 -14.30
N ALA A 528 1.71 3.14 -14.21
CA ALA A 528 0.85 4.25 -14.62
C ALA A 528 0.82 5.43 -13.64
N SER A 529 1.31 5.26 -12.41
CA SER A 529 1.24 6.25 -11.35
C SER A 529 2.38 7.28 -11.35
N GLY A 530 3.50 7.00 -12.02
CA GLY A 530 4.69 7.89 -12.00
C GLY A 530 4.70 8.94 -13.11
N ASP A 531 5.07 10.18 -12.79
CA ASP A 531 5.10 11.32 -13.72
C ASP A 531 6.06 11.11 -14.90
N PRO A 532 5.55 10.95 -16.14
CA PRO A 532 6.39 10.79 -17.33
C PRO A 532 7.01 12.11 -17.83
N GLY A 533 6.64 13.26 -17.27
CA GLY A 533 7.09 14.59 -17.70
C GLY A 533 8.52 14.97 -17.35
N GLY A 534 9.21 14.20 -16.50
CA GLY A 534 10.60 14.45 -16.13
C GLY A 534 11.03 13.74 -14.84
N PRO A 535 12.25 13.99 -14.34
CA PRO A 535 12.76 13.44 -13.09
C PRO A 535 12.19 14.21 -11.88
N THR A 536 10.87 14.23 -11.74
CA THR A 536 10.15 14.94 -10.67
C THR A 536 9.82 14.03 -9.48
N ALA A 537 9.86 12.71 -9.70
CA ALA A 537 9.32 11.68 -8.82
C ALA A 537 7.85 11.89 -8.40
N GLY A 538 7.11 12.75 -9.13
CA GLY A 538 5.69 12.97 -8.90
C GLY A 538 4.92 11.66 -9.11
N SER A 539 3.95 11.41 -8.25
CA SER A 539 3.11 10.21 -8.33
C SER A 539 1.63 10.54 -8.16
N THR A 540 0.77 9.72 -8.74
CA THR A 540 -0.68 9.80 -8.49
C THR A 540 -0.96 9.41 -7.05
N TYR A 541 -1.73 10.24 -6.34
CA TYR A 541 -2.30 9.81 -5.06
C TYR A 541 -3.42 8.81 -5.31
N PHE A 542 -4.45 9.26 -6.02
CA PHE A 542 -5.55 8.45 -6.55
C PHE A 542 -5.35 8.24 -8.05
N MET A 543 -5.74 7.06 -8.55
CA MET A 543 -5.90 6.80 -9.98
C MET A 543 -7.38 6.96 -10.34
N PRO A 544 -7.81 8.15 -10.81
CA PRO A 544 -9.24 8.42 -10.99
C PRO A 544 -9.82 7.57 -12.14
N LEU A 545 -11.00 6.99 -11.92
CA LEU A 545 -11.66 6.10 -12.89
C LEU A 545 -13.03 6.63 -13.36
N ALA A 546 -13.44 7.80 -12.89
CA ALA A 546 -14.61 8.50 -13.44
C ALA A 546 -14.41 8.87 -14.93
N PRO A 547 -15.49 8.98 -15.72
CA PRO A 547 -15.44 9.53 -17.09
C PRO A 547 -14.69 10.87 -17.18
N GLY A 548 -13.87 11.05 -18.22
CA GLY A 548 -13.14 12.29 -18.49
C GLY A 548 -12.04 12.66 -17.47
N SER A 549 -11.67 11.73 -16.58
CA SER A 549 -10.71 11.99 -15.49
C SER A 549 -9.30 12.26 -16.01
N ARG A 550 -8.47 12.90 -15.17
CA ARG A 550 -7.06 13.18 -15.47
C ARG A 550 -6.17 12.76 -14.32
N LYS A 551 -4.98 12.26 -14.63
CA LYS A 551 -3.97 12.01 -13.60
C LYS A 551 -3.39 13.33 -13.09
N SER A 552 -3.11 13.38 -11.79
CA SER A 552 -2.30 14.41 -11.16
C SER A 552 -1.06 13.77 -10.57
N PHE A 553 0.08 14.46 -10.68
CA PHE A 553 1.35 14.02 -10.14
C PHE A 553 1.84 15.12 -9.19
N ASP A 554 1.65 14.87 -7.90
CA ASP A 554 2.01 15.84 -6.85
C ASP A 554 3.48 15.68 -6.48
N THR A 555 4.18 16.80 -6.31
CA THR A 555 5.61 16.87 -5.96
C THR A 555 5.89 17.72 -4.72
N THR A 556 4.87 18.34 -4.13
CA THR A 556 5.03 19.35 -3.06
C THR A 556 4.29 19.01 -1.78
N GLU A 557 3.20 18.23 -1.86
CA GLU A 557 2.39 17.88 -0.70
C GLU A 557 3.03 16.82 0.20
N ASN A 558 4.08 16.12 -0.27
CA ASN A 558 4.75 15.05 0.49
C ASN A 558 3.76 14.04 1.07
N THR A 559 2.84 13.57 0.24
CA THR A 559 1.82 12.60 0.64
C THR A 559 2.41 11.21 0.89
N CYS A 560 1.64 10.30 1.50
CA CYS A 560 2.00 8.88 1.59
C CYS A 560 2.32 8.27 0.21
N CYS A 561 1.53 8.60 -0.82
CA CYS A 561 1.75 8.14 -2.19
C CYS A 561 3.03 8.70 -2.80
N HIS A 562 3.40 9.95 -2.51
CA HIS A 562 4.71 10.48 -2.91
C HIS A 562 5.83 9.62 -2.31
N GLY A 563 5.78 9.33 -1.00
CA GLY A 563 6.75 8.47 -0.32
C GLY A 563 6.88 7.08 -0.94
N THR A 564 5.77 6.37 -1.15
CA THR A 564 5.81 5.04 -1.81
C THR A 564 6.21 5.13 -3.29
N GLY A 565 5.88 6.23 -3.98
CA GLY A 565 6.32 6.55 -5.34
C GLY A 565 7.83 6.59 -5.48
N LEU A 566 8.55 7.11 -4.48
CA LEU A 566 10.03 7.09 -4.44
C LEU A 566 10.60 5.67 -4.44
N GLU A 567 9.88 4.70 -3.88
CA GLU A 567 10.32 3.31 -3.78
C GLU A 567 9.88 2.43 -4.95
N ASN A 568 8.64 2.62 -5.42
CA ASN A 568 7.95 1.75 -6.40
C ASN A 568 8.83 1.39 -7.60
N HIS A 569 9.45 2.40 -8.18
CA HIS A 569 10.09 2.30 -9.48
C HIS A 569 11.45 1.58 -9.45
N PHE A 570 11.99 1.30 -8.25
CA PHE A 570 13.16 0.44 -8.09
C PHE A 570 12.80 -1.04 -7.92
N LYS A 571 11.53 -1.39 -7.73
CA LYS A 571 11.10 -2.75 -7.38
C LYS A 571 10.66 -3.62 -8.56
N TYR A 572 10.62 -3.09 -9.79
CA TYR A 572 10.13 -3.86 -10.96
C TYR A 572 10.85 -5.18 -11.22
N HIS A 573 12.09 -5.33 -10.76
CA HIS A 573 12.89 -6.54 -10.92
C HIS A 573 12.45 -7.69 -9.98
N GLU A 574 11.84 -7.38 -8.84
CA GLU A 574 11.80 -8.26 -7.65
C GLU A 574 10.92 -9.50 -7.81
N SER A 575 10.01 -9.48 -8.80
CA SER A 575 9.06 -10.54 -9.08
C SER A 575 9.09 -11.02 -10.54
N ILE A 576 10.07 -10.60 -11.35
CA ILE A 576 10.23 -11.10 -12.73
C ILE A 576 10.58 -12.59 -12.70
N TYR A 577 11.55 -12.94 -11.85
CA TYR A 577 12.03 -14.30 -11.67
C TYR A 577 11.93 -14.74 -10.22
N ALA A 578 11.70 -16.03 -10.02
CA ALA A 578 11.86 -16.72 -8.75
C ALA A 578 12.58 -18.04 -8.98
N TRP A 579 13.16 -18.63 -7.94
CA TRP A 579 13.92 -19.86 -8.09
C TRP A 579 13.85 -20.74 -6.85
N ASN A 580 14.04 -22.04 -7.03
CA ASN A 580 14.42 -22.96 -5.96
C ASN A 580 15.51 -23.91 -6.47
N GLU A 581 15.88 -24.95 -5.71
CA GLU A 581 17.00 -25.83 -6.06
C GLU A 581 16.94 -26.38 -7.49
N ASP A 582 15.75 -26.67 -8.02
CA ASP A 582 15.59 -27.33 -9.32
C ASP A 582 14.81 -26.51 -10.35
N ASN A 583 14.25 -25.36 -9.97
CA ASN A 583 13.33 -24.61 -10.82
C ASN A 583 13.74 -23.14 -10.94
N LEU A 584 13.64 -22.61 -12.16
CA LEU A 584 13.59 -21.17 -12.42
C LEU A 584 12.19 -20.81 -12.92
N PHE A 585 11.49 -19.97 -12.17
CA PHE A 585 10.18 -19.44 -12.52
C PHE A 585 10.35 -18.12 -13.28
N VAL A 586 9.77 -18.03 -14.47
CA VAL A 586 9.59 -16.78 -15.22
C VAL A 586 8.16 -16.33 -14.99
N ASN A 587 8.01 -15.36 -14.08
CA ASN A 587 6.73 -14.85 -13.65
C ASN A 587 6.27 -13.69 -14.55
N MET A 588 7.17 -12.81 -14.97
CA MET A 588 6.83 -11.66 -15.80
C MET A 588 7.58 -11.69 -17.11
N TYR A 589 6.89 -11.35 -18.19
CA TYR A 589 7.50 -11.21 -19.51
C TYR A 589 8.02 -9.78 -19.72
N VAL A 590 8.97 -9.38 -18.87
CA VAL A 590 9.61 -8.07 -18.87
C VAL A 590 11.06 -8.23 -19.35
N PRO A 591 11.47 -7.58 -20.45
CA PRO A 591 12.84 -7.67 -20.97
C PRO A 591 13.87 -7.35 -19.89
N SER A 592 14.72 -8.33 -19.58
CA SER A 592 15.60 -8.32 -18.43
C SER A 592 16.62 -9.45 -18.53
N GLN A 593 17.60 -9.42 -17.64
CA GLN A 593 18.60 -10.47 -17.51
C GLN A 593 18.76 -10.84 -16.05
N VAL A 594 18.93 -12.12 -15.76
CA VAL A 594 19.29 -12.61 -14.42
C VAL A 594 20.52 -13.51 -14.46
N ASP A 595 21.42 -13.31 -13.51
CA ASP A 595 22.54 -14.23 -13.24
C ASP A 595 22.13 -15.23 -12.14
N TRP A 596 22.03 -16.50 -12.50
CA TRP A 596 21.73 -17.58 -11.57
C TRP A 596 22.98 -18.38 -11.24
N GLY A 597 23.88 -17.73 -10.50
CA GLY A 597 25.18 -18.29 -10.12
C GLY A 597 25.12 -19.66 -9.44
N GLN A 598 24.05 -19.98 -8.69
CA GLN A 598 23.85 -21.28 -8.06
C GLN A 598 23.76 -22.44 -9.07
N LYS A 599 23.33 -22.16 -10.30
CA LYS A 599 23.28 -23.15 -11.41
C LYS A 599 24.31 -22.87 -12.49
N GLY A 600 25.14 -21.83 -12.35
CA GLY A 600 26.14 -21.44 -13.34
C GLY A 600 25.54 -21.04 -14.70
N VAL A 601 24.31 -20.50 -14.68
CA VAL A 601 23.61 -20.06 -15.90
C VAL A 601 23.19 -18.61 -15.81
N LYS A 602 23.16 -17.97 -16.98
CA LYS A 602 22.62 -16.62 -17.15
C LYS A 602 21.41 -16.69 -18.08
N ILE A 603 20.37 -15.97 -17.72
CA ILE A 603 19.11 -15.93 -18.47
C ILE A 603 18.93 -14.52 -18.99
N GLN A 604 18.66 -14.39 -20.28
CA GLN A 604 18.35 -13.11 -20.92
C GLN A 604 16.99 -13.23 -21.60
N LEU A 605 16.02 -12.45 -21.15
CA LEU A 605 14.71 -12.31 -21.75
C LEU A 605 14.68 -11.02 -22.57
N ALA A 606 14.35 -11.13 -23.86
CA ALA A 606 14.18 -10.01 -24.78
C ALA A 606 12.80 -10.06 -25.44
N SER A 607 12.31 -8.91 -25.88
CA SER A 607 11.16 -8.86 -26.79
C SER A 607 11.59 -9.35 -28.17
N GLY A 608 10.74 -10.15 -28.81
CA GLY A 608 10.86 -10.56 -30.20
C GLY A 608 10.24 -9.55 -31.17
N GLU A 609 10.06 -9.99 -32.42
CA GLU A 609 9.36 -9.20 -33.43
C GLU A 609 7.84 -9.25 -33.23
N GLY A 610 7.28 -8.15 -32.73
CA GLY A 610 5.85 -8.00 -32.50
C GLY A 610 5.39 -8.42 -31.09
N GLU A 611 4.10 -8.26 -30.86
CA GLU A 611 3.52 -8.40 -29.53
C GLU A 611 3.46 -9.84 -29.04
N GLY A 612 3.67 -9.99 -27.74
CA GLY A 612 3.64 -11.30 -27.11
C GLY A 612 4.76 -12.23 -27.57
N GLN A 613 5.69 -11.75 -28.41
CA GLN A 613 6.87 -12.50 -28.82
C GLN A 613 8.01 -12.20 -27.86
N PHE A 614 8.60 -13.25 -27.32
CA PHE A 614 9.75 -13.14 -26.42
C PHE A 614 10.80 -14.19 -26.79
N GLU A 615 12.06 -13.81 -26.65
CA GLU A 615 13.19 -14.71 -26.75
C GLU A 615 13.88 -14.80 -25.38
N LEU A 616 13.94 -16.01 -24.82
CA LEU A 616 14.67 -16.29 -23.59
C LEU A 616 15.91 -17.12 -23.93
N ARG A 617 17.08 -16.50 -23.79
CA ARG A 617 18.38 -17.16 -23.98
C ARG A 617 18.91 -17.68 -22.65
N VAL A 618 19.20 -18.98 -22.60
CA VAL A 618 19.91 -19.61 -21.49
C VAL A 618 21.37 -19.73 -21.90
N SER A 619 22.29 -19.04 -21.21
CA SER A 619 23.73 -19.15 -21.43
C SER A 619 24.39 -19.96 -20.31
N GLY A 620 25.35 -20.80 -20.68
CA GLY A 620 26.00 -21.74 -19.77
C GLY A 620 25.37 -23.14 -19.82
N LYS A 621 25.71 -23.96 -18.81
CA LYS A 621 25.29 -25.35 -18.71
C LYS A 621 24.71 -25.66 -17.34
N GLY A 622 23.49 -26.20 -17.28
CA GLY A 622 22.85 -26.55 -16.01
C GLY A 622 21.61 -27.44 -16.17
N LEU A 623 21.36 -28.31 -15.19
CA LEU A 623 20.14 -29.12 -15.09
C LEU A 623 19.13 -28.43 -14.17
N PHE A 624 18.00 -28.02 -14.74
CA PHE A 624 16.86 -27.42 -14.03
C PHE A 624 15.61 -27.40 -14.90
N ALA A 625 14.45 -27.20 -14.27
CA ALA A 625 13.19 -26.91 -14.90
C ALA A 625 12.98 -25.40 -15.10
N LEU A 626 12.81 -24.98 -16.34
CA LEU A 626 12.35 -23.63 -16.67
C LEU A 626 10.82 -23.63 -16.61
N ARG A 627 10.25 -22.87 -15.66
CA ARG A 627 8.80 -22.76 -15.42
C ARG A 627 8.30 -21.42 -15.96
N LEU A 628 7.63 -21.44 -17.11
CA LEU A 628 7.12 -20.26 -17.78
C LEU A 628 5.65 -20.05 -17.41
N ARG A 629 5.29 -18.93 -16.77
CA ARG A 629 3.89 -18.67 -16.38
C ARG A 629 3.00 -18.62 -17.62
N LYS A 630 1.87 -19.34 -17.63
CA LYS A 630 0.79 -19.10 -18.59
C LYS A 630 -0.08 -17.95 -18.08
N PRO A 631 -0.09 -16.77 -18.72
CA PRO A 631 -0.96 -15.68 -18.25
C PRO A 631 -2.44 -16.06 -18.39
N GLY A 632 -3.25 -15.79 -17.38
CA GLY A 632 -4.69 -16.10 -17.38
C GLY A 632 -5.47 -15.44 -18.52
N TRP A 633 -5.05 -14.24 -18.96
CA TRP A 633 -5.64 -13.50 -20.07
C TRP A 633 -5.25 -14.04 -21.46
N SER A 634 -4.24 -14.93 -21.56
CA SER A 634 -3.74 -15.42 -22.84
C SER A 634 -4.67 -16.47 -23.48
N GLN A 635 -4.90 -16.36 -24.79
CA GLN A 635 -5.67 -17.34 -25.57
C GLN A 635 -4.86 -18.59 -25.94
N GLY A 636 -3.54 -18.47 -25.88
CA GLY A 636 -2.61 -19.53 -26.24
C GLY A 636 -1.17 -19.08 -25.99
N VAL A 637 -0.30 -20.05 -25.75
CA VAL A 637 1.15 -19.83 -25.66
C VAL A 637 1.81 -20.92 -26.49
N ALA A 638 2.59 -20.53 -27.49
CA ALA A 638 3.46 -21.42 -28.23
C ALA A 638 4.90 -21.28 -27.73
N ILE A 639 5.58 -22.41 -27.57
CA ILE A 639 6.94 -22.47 -27.05
C ILE A 639 7.79 -23.27 -28.02
N GLU A 640 8.96 -22.74 -28.35
CA GLU A 640 9.97 -23.42 -29.16
C GLU A 640 11.30 -23.45 -28.41
N ILE A 641 12.08 -24.51 -28.62
CA ILE A 641 13.49 -24.56 -28.19
C ILE A 641 14.35 -24.76 -29.41
N ASP A 642 15.29 -23.84 -29.63
CA ASP A 642 16.18 -23.82 -30.80
C ASP A 642 15.42 -23.98 -32.13
N GLY A 643 14.29 -23.26 -32.25
CA GLY A 643 13.40 -23.26 -33.41
C GLY A 643 12.54 -24.52 -33.58
N ARG A 644 12.44 -25.38 -32.56
CA ARG A 644 11.60 -26.59 -32.58
C ARG A 644 10.42 -26.44 -31.61
N PRO A 645 9.17 -26.54 -32.07
CA PRO A 645 8.00 -26.50 -31.20
C PRO A 645 8.02 -27.60 -30.13
N VAL A 646 7.62 -27.24 -28.91
CA VAL A 646 7.47 -28.15 -27.77
C VAL A 646 6.13 -27.93 -27.06
N ASN A 647 5.59 -28.99 -26.47
CA ASN A 647 4.33 -28.96 -25.71
C ASN A 647 4.57 -29.43 -24.27
N PRO A 648 5.19 -28.59 -23.41
CA PRO A 648 5.42 -28.94 -22.02
C PRO A 648 4.12 -29.08 -21.21
N PRO A 649 4.12 -29.86 -20.12
CA PRO A 649 2.99 -29.93 -19.20
C PRO A 649 2.77 -28.58 -18.50
N LEU A 650 1.50 -28.21 -18.32
CA LEU A 650 1.09 -27.06 -17.51
C LEU A 650 0.83 -27.54 -16.08
N ILE A 651 1.67 -27.12 -15.13
CA ILE A 651 1.59 -27.51 -13.71
C ILE A 651 1.51 -26.23 -12.90
N ASP A 652 0.45 -26.09 -12.08
CA ASP A 652 0.20 -24.93 -11.21
C ASP A 652 0.24 -23.57 -11.95
N GLY A 653 -0.18 -23.56 -13.22
CA GLY A 653 -0.18 -22.36 -14.08
C GLY A 653 1.15 -22.06 -14.78
N TYR A 654 2.12 -22.99 -14.73
CA TYR A 654 3.42 -22.85 -15.41
C TYR A 654 3.67 -23.98 -16.40
N PHE A 655 4.10 -23.63 -17.62
CA PHE A 655 4.68 -24.58 -18.56
C PHE A 655 6.06 -25.01 -18.06
N THR A 656 6.24 -26.29 -17.79
CA THR A 656 7.45 -26.82 -17.15
C THR A 656 8.36 -27.52 -18.16
N LEU A 657 9.54 -26.96 -18.39
CA LEU A 657 10.57 -27.45 -19.31
C LEU A 657 11.78 -27.96 -18.51
N GLU A 658 11.79 -29.23 -18.14
CA GLU A 658 12.89 -29.86 -17.40
C GLU A 658 13.90 -30.50 -18.36
N ARG A 659 15.15 -30.00 -18.33
CA ARG A 659 16.25 -30.54 -19.15
C ARG A 659 17.61 -30.06 -18.68
N GLU A 660 18.65 -30.68 -19.25
CA GLU A 660 20.01 -30.13 -19.21
C GLU A 660 20.15 -29.06 -20.32
N TRP A 661 20.32 -27.81 -19.91
CA TRP A 661 20.48 -26.65 -20.78
C TRP A 661 21.94 -26.49 -21.20
N HIS A 662 22.16 -26.11 -22.46
CA HIS A 662 23.46 -25.89 -23.09
C HIS A 662 23.35 -24.77 -24.13
N ASP A 663 23.49 -23.52 -23.71
CA ASP A 663 23.44 -22.33 -24.60
C ASP A 663 22.21 -22.30 -25.53
N ASN A 664 21.03 -22.68 -25.02
CA ASN A 664 19.79 -22.78 -25.81
C ASN A 664 19.02 -21.46 -25.87
N THR A 665 18.19 -21.35 -26.90
CA THR A 665 17.19 -20.30 -27.05
C THR A 665 15.78 -20.86 -26.92
N VAL A 666 14.95 -20.22 -26.11
CA VAL A 666 13.52 -20.52 -25.94
C VAL A 666 12.71 -19.36 -26.52
N THR A 667 11.95 -19.62 -27.58
CA THR A 667 11.02 -18.64 -28.15
C THR A 667 9.65 -18.85 -27.53
N ILE A 668 9.01 -17.76 -27.13
CA ILE A 668 7.73 -17.77 -26.42
C ILE A 668 6.79 -16.80 -27.14
N ALA A 669 5.71 -17.33 -27.70
CA ALA A 669 4.69 -16.57 -28.41
C ALA A 669 3.37 -16.63 -27.64
N ILE A 670 3.00 -15.54 -26.98
CA ILE A 670 1.78 -15.40 -26.20
C ILE A 670 0.73 -14.72 -27.07
N SER A 671 -0.45 -15.32 -27.17
CA SER A 671 -1.55 -14.78 -27.98
C SER A 671 -2.29 -13.69 -27.21
N TYR A 672 -2.18 -12.45 -27.68
CA TYR A 672 -2.89 -11.28 -27.16
C TYR A 672 -4.26 -11.18 -27.82
N SER A 673 -5.25 -10.73 -27.06
CA SER A 673 -6.62 -10.53 -27.56
C SER A 673 -7.28 -9.35 -26.84
N LEU A 674 -8.17 -8.66 -27.54
CA LEU A 674 -8.96 -7.57 -27.01
C LEU A 674 -10.16 -8.18 -26.29
N HIS A 675 -10.26 -7.96 -24.99
CA HIS A 675 -11.32 -8.54 -24.17
C HIS A 675 -11.90 -7.50 -23.23
N SER A 676 -13.12 -7.76 -22.77
CA SER A 676 -13.80 -6.93 -21.78
C SER A 676 -13.85 -7.62 -20.43
N GLU A 677 -13.63 -6.87 -19.37
CA GLU A 677 -13.81 -7.30 -17.98
C GLU A 677 -14.98 -6.52 -17.36
N PRO A 678 -16.15 -7.16 -17.14
CA PRO A 678 -17.33 -6.51 -16.59
C PRO A 678 -17.13 -6.13 -15.12
N SER A 679 -17.77 -5.05 -14.70
CA SER A 679 -17.89 -4.70 -13.30
C SER A 679 -18.80 -5.72 -12.59
N PRO A 680 -18.45 -6.14 -11.35
CA PRO A 680 -19.22 -7.14 -10.62
C PRO A 680 -20.63 -6.67 -10.22
N ASP A 681 -20.84 -5.36 -10.02
CA ASP A 681 -22.10 -4.77 -9.53
C ASP A 681 -22.88 -3.95 -10.56
N VAL A 682 -22.28 -3.63 -11.72
CA VAL A 682 -22.94 -2.93 -12.83
C VAL A 682 -22.62 -3.69 -14.12
N PRO A 683 -23.40 -4.74 -14.47
CA PRO A 683 -23.07 -5.68 -15.55
C PRO A 683 -22.92 -5.05 -16.94
N GLU A 684 -23.55 -3.89 -17.20
CA GLU A 684 -23.39 -3.18 -18.47
C GLU A 684 -22.07 -2.40 -18.56
N LEU A 685 -21.39 -2.15 -17.45
CA LEU A 685 -20.09 -1.48 -17.41
C LEU A 685 -18.96 -2.51 -17.45
N ALA A 686 -17.97 -2.25 -18.31
CA ALA A 686 -16.78 -3.07 -18.40
C ALA A 686 -15.55 -2.22 -18.74
N SER A 687 -14.38 -2.70 -18.33
CA SER A 687 -13.11 -2.20 -18.85
C SER A 687 -12.66 -3.01 -20.06
N LEU A 688 -11.86 -2.41 -20.94
CA LEU A 688 -11.27 -3.10 -22.08
C LEU A 688 -9.78 -3.35 -21.82
N LEU A 689 -9.32 -4.54 -22.19
CA LEU A 689 -7.94 -4.97 -22.02
C LEU A 689 -7.40 -5.59 -23.29
N TYR A 690 -6.12 -5.39 -23.56
CA TYR A 690 -5.39 -6.09 -24.61
C TYR A 690 -4.14 -6.74 -24.02
N GLY A 691 -4.18 -8.07 -23.91
CA GLY A 691 -3.20 -8.80 -23.11
C GLY A 691 -3.24 -8.36 -21.62
N PRO A 692 -2.09 -8.01 -21.00
CA PRO A 692 -2.05 -7.55 -19.61
C PRO A 692 -2.43 -6.08 -19.43
N TYR A 693 -2.64 -5.33 -20.52
CA TYR A 693 -2.81 -3.88 -20.51
C TYR A 693 -4.28 -3.49 -20.45
N VAL A 694 -4.67 -2.75 -19.41
CA VAL A 694 -5.93 -2.02 -19.35
C VAL A 694 -5.86 -0.85 -20.32
N LEU A 695 -6.81 -0.80 -21.24
CA LEU A 695 -6.94 0.26 -22.23
C LEU A 695 -7.81 1.38 -21.69
N ALA A 696 -7.40 2.60 -21.98
CA ALA A 696 -8.12 3.81 -21.64
C ALA A 696 -8.36 4.63 -22.91
N ALA A 697 -9.59 5.14 -23.06
CA ALA A 697 -9.99 5.97 -24.18
C ALA A 697 -9.62 7.42 -23.90
N LEU A 698 -8.96 8.09 -24.85
CA LEU A 698 -8.59 9.50 -24.76
C LEU A 698 -9.79 10.39 -25.10
N ASP A 699 -10.58 10.74 -24.09
CA ASP A 699 -11.75 11.58 -24.23
C ASP A 699 -11.97 12.46 -22.99
N ALA A 700 -12.49 13.67 -23.21
CA ALA A 700 -12.73 14.67 -22.17
C ALA A 700 -14.19 14.70 -21.68
N GLY A 701 -15.07 13.88 -22.24
CA GLY A 701 -16.48 13.84 -21.88
C GLY A 701 -16.67 13.34 -20.45
N GLU A 702 -17.61 13.94 -19.73
CA GLU A 702 -17.96 13.50 -18.37
C GLU A 702 -19.08 12.44 -18.38
N GLU A 703 -19.61 12.10 -19.56
CA GLU A 703 -20.59 11.03 -19.74
C GLU A 703 -19.91 9.69 -20.04
N MET A 704 -20.46 8.60 -19.51
CA MET A 704 -19.94 7.26 -19.76
C MET A 704 -20.04 6.89 -21.25
N LEU A 705 -18.89 6.65 -21.89
CA LEU A 705 -18.83 6.24 -23.29
C LEU A 705 -19.51 4.88 -23.50
N THR A 706 -20.22 4.75 -24.62
CA THR A 706 -20.91 3.52 -25.01
C THR A 706 -20.26 2.89 -26.24
N ILE A 707 -19.93 1.61 -26.14
CA ILE A 707 -19.31 0.79 -27.18
C ILE A 707 -20.37 -0.18 -27.69
N ALA A 708 -20.88 0.11 -28.88
CA ALA A 708 -21.82 -0.77 -29.56
C ALA A 708 -21.06 -1.72 -30.49
N THR A 709 -21.10 -3.01 -30.16
CA THR A 709 -20.43 -4.08 -30.93
C THR A 709 -21.30 -4.60 -32.07
N LYS A 710 -22.63 -4.40 -32.00
CA LYS A 710 -23.60 -4.88 -33.00
C LYS A 710 -23.49 -6.38 -33.27
N GLY A 711 -23.28 -7.16 -32.20
CA GLY A 711 -23.08 -8.61 -32.29
C GLY A 711 -21.72 -9.06 -32.84
N GLN A 712 -20.78 -8.15 -33.10
CA GLN A 712 -19.43 -8.48 -33.57
C GLN A 712 -18.46 -8.73 -32.40
N PRO A 713 -17.41 -9.55 -32.60
CA PRO A 713 -16.27 -9.59 -31.68
C PRO A 713 -15.64 -8.22 -31.47
N LEU A 714 -15.01 -7.99 -30.31
CA LEU A 714 -14.39 -6.71 -29.99
C LEU A 714 -13.30 -6.34 -31.01
N GLU A 715 -12.46 -7.27 -31.42
CA GLU A 715 -11.41 -7.03 -32.41
C GLU A 715 -11.94 -6.56 -33.77
N ALA A 716 -13.16 -6.96 -34.15
CA ALA A 716 -13.81 -6.49 -35.37
C ALA A 716 -14.49 -5.12 -35.21
N THR A 717 -14.75 -4.72 -33.97
CA THR A 717 -15.41 -3.45 -33.60
C THR A 717 -14.43 -2.27 -33.63
N PHE A 718 -13.14 -2.51 -33.44
CA PHE A 718 -12.09 -1.49 -33.33
C PHE A 718 -11.17 -1.49 -34.56
N GLU A 719 -10.73 -0.30 -34.96
CA GLU A 719 -9.60 -0.14 -35.88
C GLU A 719 -8.29 -0.27 -35.09
N ARG A 720 -7.34 -1.04 -35.61
CA ARG A 720 -6.00 -1.10 -35.01
C ARG A 720 -5.13 0.04 -35.56
N VAL A 721 -4.65 0.91 -34.68
CA VAL A 721 -3.91 2.15 -35.06
C VAL A 721 -2.48 2.20 -34.55
N GLY A 722 -2.07 1.20 -33.78
CA GLY A 722 -0.69 0.99 -33.36
C GLY A 722 -0.49 -0.45 -32.91
N GLU A 723 0.66 -0.72 -32.28
CA GLU A 723 0.92 -1.99 -31.62
C GLU A 723 -0.18 -2.22 -30.55
N LEU A 724 -0.09 -1.52 -29.42
CA LEU A 724 -1.05 -1.65 -28.32
C LEU A 724 -2.25 -0.68 -28.41
N ALA A 725 -2.47 -0.06 -29.57
CA ALA A 725 -3.42 1.05 -29.72
C ALA A 725 -4.57 0.74 -30.69
N PHE A 726 -5.78 1.12 -30.28
CA PHE A 726 -7.02 0.88 -31.00
C PHE A 726 -7.80 2.18 -31.18
N ARG A 727 -8.72 2.22 -32.14
CA ARG A 727 -9.59 3.36 -32.38
C ARG A 727 -11.03 2.92 -32.55
N TYR A 728 -11.93 3.62 -31.88
CA TYR A 728 -13.37 3.43 -32.02
C TYR A 728 -14.04 4.80 -32.22
N ARG A 729 -14.73 4.96 -33.35
CA ARG A 729 -15.44 6.21 -33.71
C ARG A 729 -14.60 7.48 -33.57
N GLY A 730 -13.31 7.40 -33.88
CA GLY A 730 -12.37 8.52 -33.82
C GLY A 730 -11.73 8.76 -32.44
N ILE A 731 -12.04 7.95 -31.43
CA ILE A 731 -11.42 8.00 -30.10
C ILE A 731 -10.34 6.91 -30.02
N ASP A 732 -9.15 7.29 -29.58
CA ASP A 732 -8.01 6.38 -29.40
C ASP A 732 -8.04 5.72 -28.02
N PHE A 733 -7.77 4.41 -28.00
CA PHE A 733 -7.68 3.56 -26.83
C PHE A 733 -6.23 3.09 -26.71
N VAL A 734 -5.58 3.45 -25.61
CA VAL A 734 -4.16 3.16 -25.36
C VAL A 734 -3.98 2.56 -23.96
N PRO A 735 -2.91 1.81 -23.70
CA PRO A 735 -2.60 1.35 -22.35
C PRO A 735 -2.56 2.51 -21.36
N LEU A 736 -3.21 2.35 -20.20
CA LEU A 736 -3.33 3.40 -19.19
C LEU A 736 -1.96 3.95 -18.74
N ALA A 737 -0.91 3.12 -18.75
CA ALA A 737 0.45 3.53 -18.42
C ALA A 737 1.08 4.53 -19.42
N LEU A 738 0.54 4.64 -20.63
CA LEU A 738 1.00 5.61 -21.64
C LEU A 738 0.29 6.97 -21.52
N ILE A 739 -0.79 7.05 -20.74
CA ILE A 739 -1.51 8.30 -20.50
C ILE A 739 -0.79 9.13 -19.45
N ASN A 740 -0.58 10.41 -19.75
CA ASN A 740 0.00 11.39 -18.84
C ASN A 740 -1.10 12.25 -18.21
N ARG A 741 -1.38 13.42 -18.80
CA ARG A 741 -2.35 14.41 -18.28
C ARG A 741 -3.58 14.54 -19.19
N GLU A 742 -3.62 13.77 -20.27
CA GLU A 742 -4.79 13.65 -21.15
C GLU A 742 -6.00 13.18 -20.33
N PRO A 743 -7.20 13.67 -20.63
CA PRO A 743 -8.41 13.16 -20.02
C PRO A 743 -8.73 11.77 -20.60
N TYR A 744 -9.29 10.89 -19.78
CA TYR A 744 -9.52 9.51 -20.19
C TYR A 744 -10.71 8.82 -19.53
N HIS A 745 -11.11 7.70 -20.12
CA HIS A 745 -12.09 6.74 -19.59
C HIS A 745 -11.45 5.35 -19.53
N VAL A 746 -11.64 4.62 -18.43
CA VAL A 746 -11.19 3.21 -18.28
C VAL A 746 -12.35 2.22 -18.37
N TYR A 747 -13.54 2.66 -17.94
CA TYR A 747 -14.76 1.87 -18.00
C TYR A 747 -15.70 2.42 -19.06
N PHE A 748 -16.51 1.52 -19.62
CA PHE A 748 -17.37 1.79 -20.76
C PHE A 748 -18.68 1.02 -20.60
N ARG A 749 -19.79 1.56 -21.12
CA ARG A 749 -20.99 0.77 -21.36
C ARG A 749 -20.79 -0.08 -22.61
N ILE A 750 -20.90 -1.40 -22.52
CA ILE A 750 -20.77 -2.28 -23.68
C ILE A 750 -22.15 -2.87 -24.03
N THR A 751 -22.62 -2.61 -25.25
CA THR A 751 -23.88 -3.16 -25.76
C THR A 751 -23.60 -4.19 -26.85
N TRP A 752 -24.02 -5.42 -26.59
CA TRP A 752 -23.77 -6.57 -27.47
C TRP A 752 -24.85 -6.78 -28.55
N ASP A 753 -26.03 -6.22 -28.35
CA ASP A 753 -27.16 -6.37 -29.28
C ASP A 753 -26.99 -5.53 -30.56
N VAL A 754 -27.73 -5.91 -31.61
CA VAL A 754 -27.70 -5.36 -32.98
C VAL A 754 -28.46 -4.04 -33.11
#